data_AF-A0A942P950-F1
#
_entry.id   AF-A0A942P950-F1
#
_cell.length_a   1.000
_cell.length_b   1.000
_cell.length_c   1.000
_cell.angle_alpha   90.00
_cell.angle_beta   90.00
_cell.angle_gamma   90.00
#
_symmetry.space_group_name_H-M   'P 1'
#
loop_
_entity.id
_entity.type
_entity.pdbx_description
1 polymer ?
#
loop_
_entity_poly.entity_id
_entity_poly.type
_entity_poly.pdbx_seq_one_letter_code
_entity_poly.pdbx_strand_id
1 'polypeptide(L)'
;MNLEDAWDYAVEELGNSVLGRAFQGCKITAYEESIRKKTVTIRAPNKLTACVLECDSITNLFQQFFDSSILEVIIEVDEQDTAASADPLTNAWEQVLEHFQAEMPRASFDTWVRETWVISLGNGILTIGARNAYSADWLKERIQESSSRMVSTLLGETVKVNFIVDKQPFWLDEDDEASDDGQDDADANSETEIIPAYDTAYDQEVKPEQRIALPGYALRLLRHGDLSPKEMTLWVAFRQATYHRWSRGKPAVKNIPHWDVLRYANMSRSSLEREIAKDKDGHLAGGLVSILPEDASAFTKDPRFDYARRYQVQVNPRLTRRDCNAIHSILYRAVSMTTSMADALAVTEKTLNELTERQPTSYLEDSQNQEHPVNGWPRGVIEIVRLAIGYKGDLPEGVHKAAEQLQERIISGFGLAMVPLYFLHTVAPRLNLTQWQMWAVIVLRYRCAYDPEENENLGYALFHGGLDELAERSGTSVKSLRRWMNDPSFSMFAAVEHVPDEDIPEHWTPRSLLFDVYQTEPIITEGTKCYTGRDKMTHDQGQNDTRVGTKCYTGRDKMTHDQGQNDTRLKRFNKLPQSTNKIHESPQTPRLSAQKPGRVGSRAYWDWDSLVSRNTVSTPMSKKLLIASKKAGHDIARLCQSFVSWLLYAYSDAGRGIENPVSNALARLNENIYASAGGDFDRLAAQPPTTLRAFIDYDLAGKDLPNNHFASMYEYYFADLPKAAKRELRERLFEI
;
A
#
# COMPACT_ATOMS: atom_id res chain seq x y z
N MET A 1 31.09 4.74 60.06
CA MET A 1 30.79 5.91 59.22
C MET A 1 29.28 6.07 59.21
N ASN A 2 28.73 7.27 59.37
CA ASN A 2 27.28 7.44 59.20
C ASN A 2 26.92 7.35 57.70
N LEU A 3 25.64 7.21 57.40
CA LEU A 3 25.17 7.00 56.03
C LEU A 3 25.39 8.24 55.13
N GLU A 4 25.32 9.44 55.73
CA GLU A 4 25.67 10.72 55.09
C GLU A 4 27.19 10.82 54.83
N ASP A 5 28.04 10.57 55.84
CA ASP A 5 29.50 10.56 55.70
C ASP A 5 29.99 9.61 54.58
N ALA A 6 29.32 8.45 54.43
CA ALA A 6 29.64 7.45 53.42
C ALA A 6 29.24 7.88 52.00
N TRP A 7 28.15 8.63 51.89
CA TRP A 7 27.69 9.21 50.64
C TRP A 7 28.61 10.34 50.17
N ASP A 8 28.96 11.26 51.06
CA ASP A 8 29.86 12.37 50.73
C ASP A 8 31.22 11.84 50.24
N TYR A 9 31.77 10.81 50.90
CA TYR A 9 32.99 10.13 50.42
C TYR A 9 32.81 9.44 49.05
N ALA A 10 31.68 8.76 48.82
CA ALA A 10 31.41 8.10 47.53
C ALA A 10 31.23 9.11 46.38
N VAL A 11 30.58 10.25 46.63
CA VAL A 11 30.45 11.35 45.66
C VAL A 11 31.82 12.02 45.41
N GLU A 12 32.67 12.16 46.42
CA GLU A 12 34.01 12.73 46.30
C GLU A 12 34.97 11.85 45.47
N GLU A 13 34.98 10.52 45.67
CA GLU A 13 35.76 9.59 44.83
C GLU A 13 35.21 9.45 43.40
N LEU A 14 33.89 9.52 43.20
CA LEU A 14 33.33 9.63 41.84
C LEU A 14 33.77 10.93 41.14
N GLY A 15 34.14 11.97 41.89
CA GLY A 15 34.86 13.16 41.43
C GLY A 15 34.24 13.84 40.22
N ASN A 16 35.09 14.24 39.26
CA ASN A 16 34.65 14.92 38.03
C ASN A 16 33.96 14.01 36.98
N SER A 17 33.65 12.75 37.32
CA SER A 17 32.87 11.88 36.42
C SER A 17 31.47 12.45 36.13
N VAL A 18 30.80 11.89 35.13
CA VAL A 18 29.41 12.28 34.80
C VAL A 18 28.47 11.96 35.96
N LEU A 19 28.67 10.80 36.62
CA LEU A 19 27.90 10.39 37.79
C LEU A 19 28.19 11.29 39.01
N GLY A 20 29.46 11.54 39.34
CA GLY A 20 29.84 12.39 40.47
C GLY A 20 29.23 13.79 40.41
N ARG A 21 29.25 14.41 39.22
CA ARG A 21 28.58 15.71 38.97
C ARG A 21 27.04 15.63 38.97
N ALA A 22 26.45 14.50 38.62
CA ALA A 22 24.99 14.34 38.61
C ALA A 22 24.41 14.08 40.01
N PHE A 23 25.16 13.44 40.91
CA PHE A 23 24.77 13.22 42.30
C PHE A 23 25.14 14.39 43.24
N GLN A 24 25.98 15.33 42.79
CA GLN A 24 26.40 16.49 43.58
C GLN A 24 25.19 17.38 43.94
N GLY A 25 24.83 17.39 45.24
CA GLY A 25 23.67 18.12 45.77
C GLY A 25 22.40 17.27 45.95
N CYS A 26 22.41 15.99 45.62
CA CYS A 26 21.33 15.06 45.99
C CYS A 26 21.33 14.81 47.51
N LYS A 27 20.13 14.78 48.12
CA LYS A 27 19.97 14.49 49.55
C LYS A 27 19.60 13.03 49.78
N ILE A 28 20.37 12.34 50.61
CA ILE A 28 19.91 11.07 51.21
C ILE A 28 18.88 11.37 52.30
N THR A 29 17.83 10.56 52.36
CA THR A 29 16.90 10.52 53.50
C THR A 29 16.74 9.07 53.95
N ALA A 30 17.47 8.70 55.01
CA ALA A 30 17.34 7.40 55.65
C ALA A 30 16.26 7.45 56.74
N TYR A 31 15.14 6.76 56.53
CA TYR A 31 14.10 6.60 57.56
C TYR A 31 14.52 5.52 58.58
N GLU A 32 14.11 5.65 59.85
CA GLU A 32 14.45 4.67 60.91
C GLU A 32 14.00 3.23 60.59
N GLU A 33 12.98 3.05 59.74
CA GLU A 33 12.55 1.72 59.27
C GLU A 33 13.53 1.05 58.29
N SER A 34 14.32 1.82 57.53
CA SER A 34 15.27 1.27 56.54
C SER A 34 16.37 0.43 57.19
N ILE A 35 16.76 0.77 58.43
CA ILE A 35 17.73 0.01 59.23
C ILE A 35 17.22 -1.41 59.54
N ARG A 36 15.89 -1.62 59.65
CA ARG A 36 15.30 -2.96 59.83
C ARG A 36 15.18 -3.76 58.53
N LYS A 37 15.03 -3.07 57.38
CA LYS A 37 14.83 -3.70 56.06
C LYS A 37 16.12 -3.95 55.27
N LYS A 38 17.28 -3.43 55.73
CA LYS A 38 18.58 -3.57 55.05
C LYS A 38 18.63 -2.96 53.64
N THR A 39 17.91 -1.86 53.40
CA THR A 39 17.92 -1.13 52.11
C THR A 39 18.29 0.34 52.33
N VAL A 40 18.94 0.96 51.34
CA VAL A 40 19.18 2.41 51.30
C VAL A 40 18.43 3.00 50.11
N THR A 41 17.54 3.94 50.36
CA THR A 41 16.85 4.68 49.31
C THR A 41 17.54 6.02 49.07
N ILE A 42 17.95 6.28 47.82
CA ILE A 42 18.51 7.56 47.37
C ILE A 42 17.45 8.23 46.49
N ARG A 43 17.12 9.50 46.76
CA ARG A 43 16.20 10.26 45.90
C ARG A 43 16.96 11.10 44.89
N ALA A 44 16.60 10.95 43.62
CA ALA A 44 17.27 11.58 42.49
C ALA A 44 16.29 12.43 41.66
N PRO A 45 16.70 13.63 41.20
CA PRO A 45 15.89 14.43 40.28
C PRO A 45 15.83 13.79 38.88
N ASN A 46 14.70 13.94 38.19
CA ASN A 46 14.30 13.17 37.01
C ASN A 46 15.24 13.27 35.77
N LYS A 47 16.23 14.16 35.76
CA LYS A 47 17.26 14.26 34.70
C LYS A 47 18.30 13.12 34.70
N LEU A 48 18.29 12.24 35.70
CA LEU A 48 19.24 11.12 35.83
C LEU A 48 18.85 9.86 35.03
N THR A 49 17.61 9.75 34.53
CA THR A 49 17.07 8.56 33.83
C THR A 49 17.91 8.10 32.63
N ALA A 50 18.61 9.00 31.94
CA ALA A 50 19.48 8.68 30.81
C ALA A 50 20.88 8.12 31.19
N CYS A 51 21.20 7.96 32.48
CA CYS A 51 22.53 7.52 32.96
C CYS A 51 22.49 6.37 33.98
N VAL A 52 21.32 5.80 34.30
CA VAL A 52 21.15 4.82 35.39
C VAL A 52 21.25 3.35 34.93
N LEU A 53 21.42 3.08 33.63
CA LEU A 53 21.81 1.77 33.12
C LEU A 53 23.31 1.49 33.35
N GLU A 54 23.73 1.34 34.62
CA GLU A 54 24.95 0.64 35.13
C GLU A 54 25.16 0.95 36.64
N CYS A 55 24.27 0.46 37.52
CA CYS A 55 24.28 0.80 38.96
C CYS A 55 25.23 -0.05 39.84
N ASP A 56 26.14 -0.83 39.23
CA ASP A 56 27.09 -1.67 39.97
C ASP A 56 28.16 -0.83 40.69
N SER A 57 28.57 0.31 40.13
CA SER A 57 29.69 1.09 40.69
C SER A 57 29.39 1.73 42.05
N ILE A 58 28.17 2.25 42.23
CA ILE A 58 27.75 2.87 43.50
C ILE A 58 27.51 1.80 44.57
N THR A 59 26.87 0.70 44.17
CA THR A 59 26.63 -0.46 45.04
C THR A 59 27.94 -1.04 45.58
N ASN A 60 28.95 -1.21 44.71
CA ASN A 60 30.29 -1.67 45.11
C ASN A 60 31.02 -0.70 46.06
N LEU A 61 30.88 0.61 45.86
CA LEU A 61 31.46 1.62 46.78
C LEU A 61 30.82 1.54 48.17
N PHE A 62 29.49 1.43 48.25
CA PHE A 62 28.80 1.27 49.54
C PHE A 62 29.16 -0.04 50.26
N GLN A 63 29.34 -1.14 49.51
CA GLN A 63 29.76 -2.44 50.06
C GLN A 63 31.20 -2.44 50.63
N GLN A 64 32.05 -1.45 50.33
CA GLN A 64 33.37 -1.33 50.99
C GLN A 64 33.27 -0.79 52.43
N PHE A 65 32.21 -0.05 52.75
CA PHE A 65 32.08 0.66 54.04
C PHE A 65 31.04 0.05 54.99
N PHE A 66 30.13 -0.77 54.48
CA PHE A 66 29.13 -1.48 55.26
C PHE A 66 29.32 -3.00 55.09
N ASP A 67 29.23 -3.74 56.20
CA ASP A 67 29.58 -5.17 56.22
C ASP A 67 28.70 -5.98 55.25
N SER A 68 29.33 -6.95 54.58
CA SER A 68 28.97 -7.61 53.30
C SER A 68 27.65 -8.40 53.24
N SER A 69 26.70 -8.14 54.14
CA SER A 69 25.40 -8.81 54.25
C SER A 69 24.22 -7.83 54.39
N ILE A 70 24.38 -6.57 53.96
CA ILE A 70 23.39 -5.48 54.09
C ILE A 70 23.48 -4.54 52.86
N LEU A 71 22.35 -3.95 52.46
CA LEU A 71 22.18 -2.80 51.54
C LEU A 71 22.04 -3.13 50.04
N GLU A 72 20.79 -3.42 49.65
CA GLU A 72 20.28 -3.08 48.32
C GLU A 72 20.07 -1.56 48.24
N VAL A 73 20.65 -0.91 47.21
CA VAL A 73 20.55 0.54 46.99
C VAL A 73 19.45 0.80 45.98
N ILE A 74 18.36 1.43 46.41
CA ILE A 74 17.18 1.73 45.61
C ILE A 74 17.23 3.22 45.26
N ILE A 75 17.23 3.56 43.97
CA ILE A 75 17.14 4.95 43.53
C ILE A 75 15.67 5.26 43.22
N GLU A 76 15.01 6.02 44.10
CA GLU A 76 13.65 6.52 43.86
C GLU A 76 13.72 7.85 43.10
N VAL A 77 12.97 7.94 42.00
CA VAL A 77 12.77 9.20 41.27
C VAL A 77 11.55 9.88 41.90
N ASP A 78 11.69 11.14 42.32
CA ASP A 78 10.59 11.87 42.98
C ASP A 78 9.61 12.42 41.92
N GLU A 79 8.49 11.73 41.72
CA GLU A 79 7.47 12.07 40.70
C GLU A 79 6.47 13.16 41.14
N GLN A 80 6.58 13.66 42.39
CA GLN A 80 5.57 14.54 43.00
C GLN A 80 5.67 16.03 42.63
N ASP A 81 6.66 16.45 41.83
CA ASP A 81 6.82 17.82 41.32
C ASP A 81 6.17 18.05 39.92
N THR A 82 5.20 17.21 39.53
CA THR A 82 4.54 17.29 38.21
C THR A 82 3.47 18.38 38.08
N ALA A 83 3.18 19.16 39.13
CA ALA A 83 2.01 20.05 39.19
C ALA A 83 2.30 21.56 39.40
N ALA A 84 3.53 22.07 39.18
CA ALA A 84 3.77 23.54 39.17
C ALA A 84 5.08 24.07 38.51
N SER A 85 5.60 23.51 37.42
CA SER A 85 6.47 24.30 36.51
C SER A 85 6.66 23.66 35.14
N ALA A 86 6.34 24.40 34.07
CA ALA A 86 6.94 24.13 32.77
C ALA A 86 8.47 24.20 32.88
N ASP A 87 9.19 23.36 32.12
CA ASP A 87 10.65 23.40 32.00
C ASP A 87 11.16 24.85 31.97
N PRO A 88 12.20 25.23 32.74
CA PRO A 88 12.70 26.61 32.75
C PRO A 88 13.15 27.07 31.34
N LEU A 89 13.48 26.13 30.46
CA LEU A 89 13.77 26.34 29.05
C LEU A 89 12.52 26.62 28.21
N THR A 90 11.43 25.90 28.45
CA THR A 90 10.14 26.10 27.78
C THR A 90 9.53 27.43 28.21
N ASN A 91 9.54 27.73 29.51
CA ASN A 91 9.10 29.02 30.05
C ASN A 91 9.97 30.19 29.51
N ALA A 92 11.29 30.04 29.45
CA ALA A 92 12.16 31.04 28.83
C ALA A 92 11.89 31.23 27.33
N TRP A 93 11.51 30.16 26.61
CA TRP A 93 11.11 30.26 25.20
C TRP A 93 9.73 30.90 25.03
N GLU A 94 8.76 30.58 25.89
CA GLU A 94 7.44 31.22 25.91
C GLU A 94 7.54 32.74 26.11
N GLN A 95 8.38 33.21 27.04
CA GLN A 95 8.65 34.65 27.22
C GLN A 95 9.28 35.29 25.97
N VAL A 96 10.12 34.56 25.24
CA VAL A 96 10.67 35.00 23.94
C VAL A 96 9.59 35.07 22.86
N LEU A 97 8.64 34.12 22.85
CA LEU A 97 7.48 34.14 21.95
C LEU A 97 6.55 35.33 22.25
N GLU A 98 6.25 35.61 23.52
CA GLU A 98 5.45 36.76 23.94
C GLU A 98 6.08 38.09 23.50
N HIS A 99 7.40 38.24 23.69
CA HIS A 99 8.14 39.42 23.24
C HIS A 99 8.02 39.60 21.71
N PHE A 100 8.25 38.54 20.93
CA PHE A 100 8.10 38.62 19.47
C PHE A 100 6.65 38.85 19.01
N GLN A 101 5.65 38.38 19.76
CA GLN A 101 4.24 38.67 19.47
C GLN A 101 3.92 40.16 19.60
N ALA A 102 4.63 40.90 20.47
CA ALA A 102 4.51 42.34 20.62
C ALA A 102 5.33 43.14 19.58
N GLU A 103 6.54 42.69 19.23
CA GLU A 103 7.43 43.43 18.33
C GLU A 103 7.08 43.36 16.83
N MET A 104 6.35 42.33 16.36
CA MET A 104 6.11 42.13 14.92
C MET A 104 4.62 42.05 14.53
N PRO A 105 4.28 42.34 13.26
CA PRO A 105 2.91 42.19 12.77
C PRO A 105 2.39 40.77 12.97
N ARG A 106 1.15 40.63 13.48
CA ARG A 106 0.51 39.36 13.81
C ARG A 106 0.62 38.30 12.69
N ALA A 107 0.45 38.70 11.43
CA ALA A 107 0.60 37.80 10.29
C ALA A 107 2.02 37.21 10.15
N SER A 108 3.07 37.97 10.49
CA SER A 108 4.46 37.48 10.51
C SER A 108 4.69 36.52 11.68
N PHE A 109 4.18 36.85 12.88
CA PHE A 109 4.29 36.00 14.06
C PHE A 109 3.57 34.64 13.84
N ASP A 110 2.32 34.69 13.39
CA ASP A 110 1.49 33.52 13.10
C ASP A 110 2.08 32.64 11.97
N THR A 111 2.87 33.23 11.06
CA THR A 111 3.51 32.48 9.95
C THR A 111 4.89 31.93 10.31
N TRP A 112 5.68 32.60 11.15
CA TRP A 112 7.10 32.25 11.31
C TRP A 112 7.50 31.79 12.70
N VAL A 113 6.79 32.23 13.75
CA VAL A 113 7.30 32.19 15.14
C VAL A 113 6.39 31.37 16.06
N ARG A 114 5.06 31.50 15.90
CA ARG A 114 4.04 30.84 16.75
C ARG A 114 4.22 29.34 16.92
N GLU A 115 4.58 28.64 15.83
CA GLU A 115 4.69 27.18 15.76
C GLU A 115 6.16 26.73 15.93
N THR A 116 6.82 27.20 17.00
CA THR A 116 8.20 26.80 17.35
C THR A 116 8.28 26.30 18.80
N TRP A 117 9.08 25.27 19.04
CA TRP A 117 9.21 24.60 20.35
C TRP A 117 10.67 24.34 20.71
N VAL A 118 10.96 24.20 22.00
CA VAL A 118 12.30 23.78 22.48
C VAL A 118 12.48 22.29 22.22
N ILE A 119 13.66 21.90 21.72
CA ILE A 119 14.04 20.50 21.49
C ILE A 119 15.06 20.04 22.51
N SER A 120 16.13 20.83 22.72
CA SER A 120 17.18 20.50 23.68
C SER A 120 18.07 21.71 24.00
N LEU A 121 18.63 21.74 25.20
CA LEU A 121 19.79 22.58 25.54
C LEU A 121 20.99 21.68 25.79
N GLY A 122 22.09 21.88 25.05
CA GLY A 122 23.34 21.16 25.25
C GLY A 122 24.54 21.98 24.82
N ASN A 123 25.64 21.91 25.56
CA ASN A 123 26.90 22.61 25.26
C ASN A 123 26.74 24.13 24.98
N GLY A 124 25.82 24.81 25.68
CA GLY A 124 25.52 26.24 25.48
C GLY A 124 24.71 26.56 24.21
N ILE A 125 24.14 25.55 23.55
CA ILE A 125 23.30 25.73 22.34
C ILE A 125 21.86 25.29 22.64
N LEU A 126 20.93 26.24 22.55
CA LEU A 126 19.48 25.97 22.63
C LEU A 126 18.95 25.66 21.23
N THR A 127 18.47 24.44 21.04
CA THR A 127 17.94 23.96 19.76
C THR A 127 16.43 24.12 19.74
N ILE A 128 15.91 24.84 18.75
CA ILE A 128 14.50 25.16 18.56
C ILE A 128 13.97 24.51 17.28
N GLY A 129 12.83 23.83 17.38
CA GLY A 129 12.12 23.24 16.26
C GLY A 129 11.33 24.28 15.48
N ALA A 130 11.41 24.20 14.15
CA ALA A 130 10.62 25.01 13.23
C ALA A 130 9.90 24.12 12.21
N ARG A 131 8.60 24.37 12.04
CA ARG A 131 7.64 23.60 11.21
C ARG A 131 8.08 23.19 9.79
N ASN A 132 9.01 23.91 9.16
CA ASN A 132 9.61 23.56 7.87
C ASN A 132 10.93 24.32 7.62
N ALA A 133 11.70 23.89 6.61
CA ALA A 133 12.98 24.48 6.24
C ALA A 133 12.92 25.99 5.95
N TYR A 134 11.89 26.45 5.25
CA TYR A 134 11.77 27.87 4.93
C TYR A 134 11.50 28.73 6.18
N SER A 135 10.75 28.20 7.14
CA SER A 135 10.60 28.83 8.46
C SER A 135 11.89 28.79 9.27
N ALA A 136 12.63 27.67 9.28
CA ALA A 136 13.91 27.56 9.98
C ALA A 136 14.97 28.55 9.44
N ASP A 137 15.07 28.70 8.11
CA ASP A 137 16.02 29.62 7.48
C ASP A 137 15.63 31.09 7.75
N TRP A 138 14.34 31.45 7.66
CA TRP A 138 13.85 32.79 8.00
C TRP A 138 14.11 33.15 9.47
N LEU A 139 13.92 32.20 10.39
CA LEU A 139 14.20 32.37 11.82
C LEU A 139 15.71 32.56 12.09
N LYS A 140 16.58 31.83 11.38
CA LYS A 140 18.04 32.02 11.44
C LYS A 140 18.46 33.41 11.02
N GLU A 141 17.99 33.87 9.86
CA GLU A 141 18.41 35.15 9.28
C GLU A 141 17.95 36.38 10.08
N ARG A 142 16.85 36.28 10.82
CA ARG A 142 16.19 37.46 11.43
C ARG A 142 16.03 37.44 12.94
N ILE A 143 15.85 36.26 13.53
CA ILE A 143 15.44 36.13 14.93
C ILE A 143 16.55 35.51 15.80
N GLN A 144 17.46 34.72 15.23
CA GLN A 144 18.49 33.99 15.98
C GLN A 144 19.36 34.85 16.89
N GLU A 145 19.81 36.04 16.46
CA GLU A 145 20.59 36.91 17.33
C GLU A 145 19.78 37.51 18.48
N SER A 146 18.54 37.96 18.20
CA SER A 146 17.67 38.58 19.20
C SER A 146 17.21 37.54 20.23
N SER A 147 16.78 36.36 19.78
CA SER A 147 16.41 35.25 20.66
C SER A 147 17.60 34.75 21.48
N SER A 148 18.81 34.64 20.92
CA SER A 148 20.01 34.25 21.70
C SER A 148 20.30 35.25 22.84
N ARG A 149 20.16 36.56 22.59
CA ARG A 149 20.37 37.59 23.62
C ARG A 149 19.30 37.53 24.72
N MET A 150 18.03 37.36 24.35
CA MET A 150 16.94 37.21 25.33
C MET A 150 17.09 35.94 26.17
N VAL A 151 17.27 34.78 25.53
CA VAL A 151 17.49 33.50 26.23
C VAL A 151 18.71 33.58 27.16
N SER A 152 19.81 34.19 26.72
CA SER A 152 20.98 34.39 27.59
C SER A 152 20.70 35.31 28.80
N THR A 153 19.81 36.30 28.63
CA THR A 153 19.40 37.21 29.71
C THR A 153 18.46 36.52 30.70
N LEU A 154 17.55 35.68 30.21
CA LEU A 154 16.58 34.93 31.02
C LEU A 154 17.23 33.76 31.78
N LEU A 155 18.22 33.10 31.20
CA LEU A 155 18.93 31.96 31.82
C LEU A 155 20.19 32.36 32.61
N GLY A 156 20.66 33.60 32.48
CA GLY A 156 21.86 34.10 33.17
C GLY A 156 23.20 33.56 32.63
N GLU A 157 23.16 32.73 31.60
CA GLU A 157 24.32 32.11 30.95
C GLU A 157 24.39 32.44 29.45
N THR A 158 25.57 32.39 28.84
CA THR A 158 25.72 32.61 27.39
C THR A 158 25.16 31.43 26.57
N VAL A 159 23.95 31.58 26.03
CA VAL A 159 23.24 30.53 25.28
C VAL A 159 22.97 30.98 23.85
N LYS A 160 23.44 30.18 22.87
CA LYS A 160 23.22 30.41 21.44
C LYS A 160 21.99 29.65 20.97
N VAL A 161 20.98 30.34 20.45
CA VAL A 161 19.82 29.71 19.81
C VAL A 161 20.22 29.17 18.44
N ASN A 162 19.72 27.99 18.08
CA ASN A 162 19.86 27.38 16.75
C ASN A 162 18.52 26.77 16.31
N PHE A 163 18.04 27.15 15.13
CA PHE A 163 16.80 26.59 14.58
C PHE A 163 17.09 25.36 13.71
N ILE A 164 16.35 24.28 13.94
CA ILE A 164 16.36 23.10 13.06
C ILE A 164 14.96 22.83 12.52
N VAL A 165 14.91 22.12 11.40
CA VAL A 165 13.65 21.57 10.92
C VAL A 165 13.41 20.32 11.74
N ASP A 166 12.39 20.38 12.58
CA ASP A 166 11.90 19.25 13.33
C ASP A 166 10.44 19.05 12.94
N LYS A 167 10.05 17.79 12.75
CA LYS A 167 8.63 17.46 12.73
C LYS A 167 8.33 17.11 14.16
N GLN A 168 7.60 18.00 14.85
CA GLN A 168 7.19 17.82 16.24
C GLN A 168 6.94 16.32 16.48
N PRO A 169 7.68 15.66 17.39
CA PRO A 169 7.35 14.31 17.78
C PRO A 169 5.99 14.41 18.46
N PHE A 170 4.95 14.22 17.65
CA PHE A 170 3.61 14.01 18.13
C PHE A 170 3.69 12.62 18.77
N TRP A 171 3.92 12.63 20.08
CA TRP A 171 3.90 11.44 20.89
C TRP A 171 2.61 10.70 20.52
N LEU A 172 2.74 9.38 20.37
CA LEU A 172 1.61 8.56 20.72
C LEU A 172 1.46 8.82 22.21
N ASP A 173 0.40 9.51 22.59
CA ASP A 173 -0.11 9.40 23.95
C ASP A 173 -0.56 7.93 24.07
N GLU A 174 0.39 7.09 24.50
CA GLU A 174 0.09 5.88 25.25
C GLU A 174 -0.66 6.36 26.50
N ASP A 175 -1.77 5.70 26.80
CA ASP A 175 -2.81 6.06 27.78
C ASP A 175 -3.60 7.38 27.58
N ASP A 176 -4.82 7.20 27.07
CA ASP A 176 -5.94 8.15 27.26
C ASP A 176 -7.18 7.34 27.71
N GLU A 177 -7.08 6.63 28.85
CA GLU A 177 -8.25 6.21 29.65
C GLU A 177 -8.95 7.46 30.21
N ALA A 178 -9.74 8.11 29.36
CA ALA A 178 -10.55 9.27 29.73
C ALA A 178 -12.03 8.89 29.92
N SER A 179 -12.32 8.22 31.04
CA SER A 179 -13.59 8.27 31.79
C SER A 179 -14.93 8.30 31.00
N ASP A 180 -15.58 7.13 30.83
CA ASP A 180 -17.05 7.07 30.66
C ASP A 180 -17.67 6.95 32.07
N ASP A 181 -18.23 8.05 32.60
CA ASP A 181 -18.99 8.05 33.86
C ASP A 181 -20.30 7.27 33.66
N GLY A 182 -20.22 5.94 33.76
CA GLY A 182 -21.33 5.01 33.63
C GLY A 182 -21.12 3.78 34.51
N GLN A 183 -21.80 3.77 35.66
CA GLN A 183 -21.76 2.68 36.65
C GLN A 183 -22.20 1.32 36.06
N ASP A 184 -21.76 0.23 36.72
CA ASP A 184 -22.15 -1.19 36.55
C ASP A 184 -21.42 -1.91 35.38
N ASP A 185 -20.45 -2.81 35.58
CA ASP A 185 -20.30 -3.86 36.60
C ASP A 185 -18.82 -4.19 36.88
N ALA A 186 -18.55 -4.76 38.06
CA ALA A 186 -17.20 -5.16 38.46
C ALA A 186 -16.78 -6.53 37.90
N ASP A 187 -15.67 -6.56 37.16
CA ASP A 187 -14.82 -7.75 37.12
C ASP A 187 -13.34 -7.34 37.04
N ALA A 188 -12.51 -7.96 37.87
CA ALA A 188 -11.13 -7.56 38.04
C ALA A 188 -10.25 -8.20 36.96
N ASN A 189 -9.70 -7.37 36.07
CA ASN A 189 -8.51 -7.73 35.31
C ASN A 189 -7.55 -6.54 35.33
N SER A 190 -6.45 -6.66 36.08
CA SER A 190 -5.32 -5.75 35.94
C SER A 190 -4.75 -5.94 34.55
N GLU A 191 -5.10 -5.05 33.62
CA GLU A 191 -4.58 -5.11 32.25
C GLU A 191 -3.05 -4.96 32.32
N THR A 192 -2.37 -6.10 32.15
CA THR A 192 -0.93 -6.12 31.98
C THR A 192 -0.70 -5.52 30.61
N GLU A 193 -0.28 -4.26 30.55
CA GLU A 193 -0.07 -3.59 29.27
C GLU A 193 1.02 -4.35 28.49
N ILE A 194 0.61 -5.05 27.43
CA ILE A 194 1.51 -5.89 26.65
C ILE A 194 2.25 -4.99 25.67
N ILE A 195 3.32 -4.35 26.14
CA ILE A 195 4.23 -3.58 25.28
C ILE A 195 4.82 -4.55 24.24
N PRO A 196 4.58 -4.35 22.92
CA PRO A 196 5.12 -5.21 21.89
C PRO A 196 6.63 -5.03 21.78
N ALA A 197 7.39 -6.10 22.07
CA ALA A 197 8.82 -6.15 21.82
C ALA A 197 9.08 -6.32 20.31
N TYR A 198 9.74 -5.33 19.70
CA TYR A 198 10.12 -5.37 18.29
C TYR A 198 11.56 -5.87 18.13
N ASP A 199 11.76 -6.98 17.43
CA ASP A 199 13.09 -7.57 17.18
C ASP A 199 13.93 -6.77 16.18
N THR A 200 13.29 -5.94 15.33
CA THR A 200 13.98 -5.17 14.28
C THR A 200 13.58 -3.70 14.26
N ALA A 201 14.52 -2.86 13.82
CA ALA A 201 14.27 -1.44 13.54
C ALA A 201 13.24 -1.22 12.42
N TYR A 202 12.99 -2.23 11.57
CA TYR A 202 11.89 -2.17 10.59
C TYR A 202 10.54 -2.26 11.30
N ASP A 203 10.37 -3.23 12.18
CA ASP A 203 9.09 -3.46 12.86
C ASP A 203 8.77 -2.32 13.83
N GLN A 204 9.79 -1.76 14.49
CA GLN A 204 9.64 -0.61 15.39
C GLN A 204 9.18 0.69 14.68
N GLU A 205 9.69 0.96 13.47
CA GLU A 205 9.34 2.15 12.65
C GLU A 205 8.04 1.94 11.85
N VAL A 206 7.88 0.78 11.22
CA VAL A 206 6.77 0.50 10.29
C VAL A 206 5.52 -0.02 11.01
N LYS A 207 5.69 -0.69 12.16
CA LYS A 207 4.61 -1.34 12.94
C LYS A 207 3.68 -2.16 12.02
N PRO A 208 4.22 -3.20 11.32
CA PRO A 208 3.56 -3.86 10.20
C PRO A 208 2.27 -4.60 10.57
N GLU A 209 1.99 -4.82 11.85
CA GLU A 209 0.73 -5.32 12.40
C GLU A 209 -0.39 -4.26 12.41
N GLN A 210 -0.06 -2.96 12.46
CA GLN A 210 -1.04 -1.87 12.42
C GLN A 210 -1.65 -1.72 11.02
N ARG A 211 -2.85 -2.28 10.83
CA ARG A 211 -3.56 -2.30 9.54
C ARG A 211 -5.03 -1.97 9.68
N ILE A 212 -5.56 -1.19 8.74
CA ILE A 212 -6.99 -0.95 8.58
C ILE A 212 -7.61 -2.08 7.75
N ALA A 213 -8.55 -2.81 8.34
CA ALA A 213 -9.35 -3.81 7.64
C ALA A 213 -10.59 -3.17 6.99
N LEU A 214 -10.64 -3.12 5.65
CA LEU A 214 -11.81 -2.70 4.88
C LEU A 214 -12.54 -3.92 4.33
N PRO A 215 -13.88 -3.99 4.31
CA PRO A 215 -14.59 -5.03 3.55
C PRO A 215 -14.22 -4.93 2.07
N GLY A 216 -13.76 -6.02 1.45
CA GLY A 216 -13.31 -6.05 0.06
C GLY A 216 -14.39 -5.65 -0.95
N TYR A 217 -15.67 -5.76 -0.54
CA TYR A 217 -16.81 -5.23 -1.29
C TYR A 217 -16.68 -3.72 -1.56
N ALA A 218 -16.08 -2.94 -0.65
CA ALA A 218 -15.89 -1.50 -0.82
C ALA A 218 -15.13 -1.17 -2.12
N LEU A 219 -14.18 -2.01 -2.55
CA LEU A 219 -13.45 -1.82 -3.81
C LEU A 219 -14.35 -1.90 -5.06
N ARG A 220 -15.57 -2.46 -4.95
CA ARG A 220 -16.58 -2.41 -6.03
C ARG A 220 -17.14 -1.00 -6.22
N LEU A 221 -17.23 -0.18 -5.17
CA LEU A 221 -17.69 1.22 -5.27
C LEU A 221 -16.70 2.07 -6.08
N LEU A 222 -15.40 1.79 -5.99
CA LEU A 222 -14.39 2.36 -6.89
C LEU A 222 -14.57 1.82 -8.32
N ARG A 223 -14.65 0.49 -8.47
CA ARG A 223 -14.76 -0.20 -9.76
C ARG A 223 -15.90 0.33 -10.63
N HIS A 224 -17.08 0.49 -10.03
CA HIS A 224 -18.30 0.93 -10.73
C HIS A 224 -18.45 2.45 -10.78
N GLY A 225 -17.49 3.22 -10.24
CA GLY A 225 -17.51 4.69 -10.24
C GLY A 225 -18.53 5.33 -9.28
N ASP A 226 -19.08 4.56 -8.34
CA ASP A 226 -20.00 5.04 -7.30
C ASP A 226 -19.31 5.89 -6.22
N LEU A 227 -17.99 5.73 -6.08
CA LEU A 227 -17.12 6.61 -5.31
C LEU A 227 -15.86 6.89 -6.13
N SER A 228 -15.42 8.15 -6.16
CA SER A 228 -14.07 8.47 -6.63
C SER A 228 -13.01 8.02 -5.61
N PRO A 229 -11.74 7.81 -6.04
CA PRO A 229 -10.62 7.55 -5.13
C PRO A 229 -10.48 8.61 -4.01
N LYS A 230 -10.82 9.88 -4.28
CA LYS A 230 -10.83 10.94 -3.26
C LYS A 230 -11.91 10.72 -2.21
N GLU A 231 -13.12 10.38 -2.62
CA GLU A 231 -14.24 10.10 -1.72
C GLU A 231 -14.03 8.83 -0.91
N MET A 232 -13.48 7.77 -1.52
CA MET A 232 -13.13 6.54 -0.81
C MET A 232 -12.06 6.81 0.26
N THR A 233 -11.01 7.58 -0.05
CA THR A 233 -10.02 8.01 0.94
C THR A 233 -10.65 8.83 2.07
N LEU A 234 -11.60 9.72 1.79
CA LEU A 234 -12.33 10.45 2.83
C LEU A 234 -13.15 9.53 3.73
N TRP A 235 -13.90 8.59 3.18
CA TRP A 235 -14.66 7.62 3.97
C TRP A 235 -13.76 6.78 4.89
N VAL A 236 -12.64 6.27 4.37
CA VAL A 236 -11.65 5.54 5.20
C VAL A 236 -11.09 6.43 6.31
N ALA A 237 -10.78 7.70 6.01
CA ALA A 237 -10.27 8.63 7.02
C ALA A 237 -11.28 8.92 8.13
N PHE A 238 -12.56 9.16 7.79
CA PHE A 238 -13.62 9.33 8.78
C PHE A 238 -13.89 8.04 9.58
N ARG A 239 -13.82 6.86 8.95
CA ARG A 239 -13.93 5.57 9.64
C ARG A 239 -12.78 5.36 10.63
N GLN A 240 -11.54 5.70 10.26
CA GLN A 240 -10.40 5.58 11.17
C GLN A 240 -10.46 6.60 12.32
N ALA A 241 -10.82 7.85 12.04
CA ALA A 241 -11.02 8.89 13.05
C ALA A 241 -12.13 8.56 14.08
N THR A 242 -13.07 7.66 13.73
CA THR A 242 -14.10 7.18 14.67
C THR A 242 -13.73 5.91 15.42
N TYR A 243 -12.66 5.20 15.03
CA TYR A 243 -12.33 3.85 15.48
C TYR A 243 -12.06 3.75 16.99
N HIS A 244 -11.07 4.50 17.50
CA HIS A 244 -10.68 4.45 18.92
C HIS A 244 -11.79 4.87 19.88
N ARG A 245 -12.70 5.76 19.45
CA ARG A 245 -13.83 6.22 20.27
C ARG A 245 -15.08 5.32 20.14
N TRP A 246 -15.00 4.15 19.49
CA TRP A 246 -16.18 3.35 19.11
C TRP A 246 -16.62 2.35 20.18
N SER A 247 -17.63 2.76 20.95
CA SER A 247 -18.41 1.86 21.82
C SER A 247 -19.36 1.00 20.98
N ARG A 248 -19.39 -0.32 21.25
CA ARG A 248 -20.28 -1.29 20.57
C ARG A 248 -21.75 -0.91 20.77
N GLY A 249 -22.54 -0.97 19.70
CA GLY A 249 -23.99 -0.72 19.74
C GLY A 249 -24.44 0.75 19.66
N LYS A 250 -23.57 1.73 19.96
CA LYS A 250 -23.88 3.16 19.75
C LYS A 250 -23.66 3.54 18.26
N PRO A 251 -24.53 4.36 17.64
CA PRO A 251 -24.31 4.84 16.27
C PRO A 251 -23.03 5.67 16.19
N ALA A 252 -22.28 5.59 15.09
CA ALA A 252 -21.03 6.32 14.88
C ALA A 252 -21.26 7.81 14.56
N VAL A 253 -21.94 8.50 15.47
CA VAL A 253 -22.21 9.95 15.47
C VAL A 253 -21.28 10.62 16.47
N LYS A 254 -20.31 11.41 15.99
CA LYS A 254 -19.27 12.01 16.83
C LYS A 254 -18.84 13.39 16.33
N ASN A 255 -18.31 14.19 17.24
CA ASN A 255 -17.55 15.39 16.88
C ASN A 255 -16.16 14.93 16.41
N ILE A 256 -15.81 15.24 15.16
CA ILE A 256 -14.55 14.79 14.55
C ILE A 256 -13.78 16.02 14.05
N PRO A 257 -12.62 16.32 14.62
CA PRO A 257 -11.86 17.48 14.21
C PRO A 257 -11.17 17.22 12.87
N HIS A 258 -10.88 18.29 12.15
CA HIS A 258 -10.31 18.19 10.81
C HIS A 258 -8.94 17.49 10.78
N TRP A 259 -8.10 17.63 11.81
CA TRP A 259 -6.78 16.99 11.84
C TRP A 259 -6.85 15.46 11.94
N ASP A 260 -7.77 14.89 12.73
CA ASP A 260 -8.00 13.44 12.83
C ASP A 260 -8.31 12.83 11.44
N VAL A 261 -9.06 13.55 10.61
CA VAL A 261 -9.39 13.14 9.23
C VAL A 261 -8.19 13.35 8.29
N LEU A 262 -7.52 14.50 8.36
CA LEU A 262 -6.41 14.83 7.47
C LEU A 262 -5.22 13.86 7.62
N ARG A 263 -5.01 13.30 8.82
CA ARG A 263 -4.02 12.25 9.13
C ARG A 263 -4.07 11.05 8.15
N TYR A 264 -5.26 10.70 7.68
CA TYR A 264 -5.47 9.54 6.79
C TYR A 264 -5.95 9.94 5.38
N ALA A 265 -6.48 11.16 5.21
CA ALA A 265 -7.09 11.60 3.95
C ALA A 265 -6.09 11.99 2.84
N ASN A 266 -4.80 12.07 3.17
CA ASN A 266 -3.69 12.49 2.29
C ASN A 266 -4.04 13.74 1.44
N MET A 267 -4.59 14.76 2.09
CA MET A 267 -4.99 16.01 1.45
C MET A 267 -4.80 17.20 2.40
N SER A 268 -4.81 18.42 1.86
CA SER A 268 -4.76 19.63 2.68
C SER A 268 -6.11 19.97 3.31
N ARG A 269 -6.09 20.74 4.40
CA ARG A 269 -7.28 21.30 5.05
C ARG A 269 -8.22 22.01 4.06
N SER A 270 -7.69 22.87 3.19
CA SER A 270 -8.48 23.55 2.16
C SER A 270 -8.99 22.62 1.04
N SER A 271 -8.49 21.38 0.94
CA SER A 271 -9.07 20.34 0.09
C SER A 271 -10.29 19.72 0.76
N LEU A 272 -10.21 19.41 2.05
CA LEU A 272 -11.31 18.90 2.87
C LEU A 272 -12.46 19.91 2.99
N GLU A 273 -12.15 21.17 3.32
CA GLU A 273 -13.14 22.26 3.40
C GLU A 273 -13.88 22.48 2.08
N ARG A 274 -13.21 22.30 0.93
CA ARG A 274 -13.87 22.35 -0.39
C ARG A 274 -14.78 21.16 -0.65
N GLU A 275 -14.46 19.96 -0.18
CA GLU A 275 -15.40 18.83 -0.29
C GLU A 275 -16.62 19.02 0.63
N ILE A 276 -16.40 19.51 1.85
CA ILE A 276 -17.47 19.90 2.79
C ILE A 276 -18.39 20.98 2.19
N ALA A 277 -17.84 21.93 1.44
CA ALA A 277 -18.60 23.02 0.83
C ALA A 277 -19.29 22.68 -0.50
N LYS A 278 -19.02 21.51 -1.11
CA LYS A 278 -19.66 21.11 -2.38
C LYS A 278 -21.11 20.70 -2.21
N ASP A 279 -21.39 19.94 -1.15
CA ASP A 279 -22.70 19.34 -0.94
C ASP A 279 -23.55 20.23 -0.02
N LYS A 280 -24.68 20.70 -0.54
CA LYS A 280 -25.64 21.53 0.21
C LYS A 280 -26.48 20.70 1.17
N ASP A 281 -26.63 19.41 0.90
CA ASP A 281 -27.40 18.46 1.71
C ASP A 281 -26.53 17.82 2.80
N GLY A 282 -25.30 18.30 2.99
CA GLY A 282 -24.39 17.90 4.07
C GLY A 282 -23.81 16.49 3.92
N HIS A 283 -23.91 15.86 2.76
CA HIS A 283 -23.37 14.52 2.52
C HIS A 283 -21.93 14.57 1.99
N LEU A 284 -21.16 13.53 2.32
CA LEU A 284 -19.75 13.37 2.00
C LEU A 284 -19.46 11.91 1.62
N ALA A 285 -18.40 11.71 0.84
CA ALA A 285 -18.02 10.41 0.29
C ALA A 285 -19.22 9.68 -0.34
N GLY A 286 -19.86 10.36 -1.30
CA GLY A 286 -21.11 9.93 -1.94
C GLY A 286 -22.32 9.73 -1.01
N GLY A 287 -22.24 10.04 0.29
CA GLY A 287 -23.30 9.82 1.29
C GLY A 287 -23.01 8.73 2.32
N LEU A 288 -21.78 8.20 2.39
CA LEU A 288 -21.32 7.32 3.48
C LEU A 288 -20.97 8.11 4.77
N VAL A 289 -20.81 9.43 4.66
CA VAL A 289 -20.63 10.35 5.78
C VAL A 289 -21.67 11.46 5.64
N SER A 290 -22.38 11.78 6.71
CA SER A 290 -23.31 12.92 6.78
C SER A 290 -22.89 13.88 7.88
N ILE A 291 -22.91 15.17 7.57
CA ILE A 291 -22.71 16.26 8.54
C ILE A 291 -24.04 16.46 9.27
N LEU A 292 -24.00 16.43 10.59
CA LEU A 292 -25.17 16.69 11.43
C LEU A 292 -25.13 18.12 11.98
N PRO A 293 -26.29 18.70 12.37
CA PRO A 293 -26.32 19.95 13.11
C PRO A 293 -25.50 19.86 14.41
N GLU A 294 -24.96 21.01 14.82
CA GLU A 294 -24.33 21.16 16.13
C GLU A 294 -25.36 20.90 17.24
N ASP A 295 -24.94 20.17 18.28
CA ASP A 295 -25.79 19.76 19.39
C ASP A 295 -25.14 20.22 20.68
N ALA A 296 -25.73 21.24 21.31
CA ALA A 296 -25.22 21.87 22.52
C ALA A 296 -25.21 20.93 23.76
N SER A 297 -25.76 19.72 23.65
CA SER A 297 -25.68 18.68 24.69
C SER A 297 -24.47 17.75 24.54
N ALA A 298 -23.73 17.83 23.43
CA ALA A 298 -22.65 16.89 23.09
C ALA A 298 -21.23 17.41 23.41
N PHE A 299 -21.10 18.43 24.24
CA PHE A 299 -19.80 18.96 24.69
C PHE A 299 -19.11 17.93 25.61
N THR A 300 -18.10 17.27 25.06
CA THR A 300 -17.16 16.44 25.82
C THR A 300 -16.16 17.41 26.39
N LYS A 301 -15.90 17.42 27.70
CA LYS A 301 -15.16 18.49 28.46
C LYS A 301 -13.73 18.84 27.96
N ASP A 302 -13.29 18.28 26.85
CA ASP A 302 -12.07 18.60 26.10
C ASP A 302 -12.35 19.62 24.96
N PRO A 303 -11.81 20.85 25.07
CA PRO A 303 -11.95 21.91 24.06
C PRO A 303 -11.49 21.54 22.65
N ARG A 304 -10.66 20.50 22.48
CA ARG A 304 -10.20 20.00 21.17
C ARG A 304 -11.37 19.44 20.33
N PHE A 305 -12.41 18.91 20.97
CA PHE A 305 -13.56 18.27 20.32
C PHE A 305 -14.84 19.09 20.35
N ASP A 306 -14.96 20.05 21.27
CA ASP A 306 -16.14 20.92 21.41
C ASP A 306 -16.42 21.80 20.17
N TYR A 307 -15.36 22.27 19.50
CA TYR A 307 -15.47 23.05 18.25
C TYR A 307 -15.40 22.19 16.98
N ALA A 308 -15.39 20.86 17.11
CA ALA A 308 -15.35 19.96 15.97
C ALA A 308 -16.76 19.68 15.43
N ARG A 309 -16.89 19.64 14.11
CA ARG A 309 -18.18 19.34 13.46
C ARG A 309 -18.65 17.95 13.82
N ARG A 310 -19.97 17.79 13.97
CA ARG A 310 -20.61 16.50 14.21
C ARG A 310 -20.84 15.76 12.90
N TYR A 311 -20.35 14.52 12.83
CA TYR A 311 -20.49 13.64 11.66
C TYR A 311 -21.12 12.32 12.08
N GLN A 312 -21.99 11.79 11.21
CA GLN A 312 -22.43 10.40 11.21
C GLN A 312 -21.64 9.65 10.15
N VAL A 313 -20.96 8.58 10.54
CA VAL A 313 -20.10 7.77 9.64
C VAL A 313 -20.68 6.37 9.47
N GLN A 314 -20.91 5.93 8.24
CA GLN A 314 -21.28 4.54 7.96
C GLN A 314 -20.03 3.65 8.00
N VAL A 315 -19.99 2.68 8.93
CA VAL A 315 -18.82 1.80 9.11
C VAL A 315 -18.69 0.77 7.98
N ASN A 316 -19.81 0.24 7.50
CA ASN A 316 -19.86 -0.70 6.38
C ASN A 316 -20.14 0.02 5.06
N PRO A 317 -19.60 -0.47 3.93
CA PRO A 317 -19.93 0.07 2.62
C PRO A 317 -21.38 -0.24 2.25
N ARG A 318 -22.05 0.73 1.60
CA ARG A 318 -23.33 0.51 0.91
C ARG A 318 -23.17 -0.32 -0.35
N LEU A 319 -24.28 -0.83 -0.88
CA LEU A 319 -24.29 -1.51 -2.18
C LEU A 319 -24.08 -0.54 -3.36
N THR A 320 -23.41 -1.02 -4.41
CA THR A 320 -23.16 -0.29 -5.67
C THR A 320 -24.46 -0.15 -6.46
N ARG A 321 -24.61 0.90 -7.29
CA ARG A 321 -25.81 1.09 -8.12
C ARG A 321 -26.08 -0.11 -9.04
N ARG A 322 -25.00 -0.66 -9.61
CA ARG A 322 -25.05 -1.84 -10.48
C ARG A 322 -25.53 -3.08 -9.74
N ASP A 323 -25.04 -3.30 -8.52
CA ASP A 323 -25.44 -4.45 -7.70
C ASP A 323 -26.88 -4.29 -7.16
N CYS A 324 -27.30 -3.06 -6.82
CA CYS A 324 -28.68 -2.77 -6.49
C CYS A 324 -29.64 -3.10 -7.65
N ASN A 325 -29.28 -2.71 -8.88
CA ASN A 325 -30.04 -3.06 -10.08
C ASN A 325 -30.07 -4.57 -10.36
N ALA A 326 -28.97 -5.28 -10.07
CA ALA A 326 -28.89 -6.73 -10.21
C ALA A 326 -29.91 -7.44 -9.30
N ILE A 327 -29.87 -7.12 -8.00
CA ILE A 327 -30.79 -7.70 -7.00
C ILE A 327 -32.23 -7.30 -7.32
N HIS A 328 -32.48 -6.03 -7.66
CA HIS A 328 -33.81 -5.55 -8.04
C HIS A 328 -34.37 -6.29 -9.26
N SER A 329 -33.59 -6.47 -10.33
CA SER A 329 -34.06 -7.15 -11.54
C SER A 329 -34.44 -8.61 -11.28
N ILE A 330 -33.69 -9.30 -10.42
CA ILE A 330 -33.98 -10.68 -10.01
C ILE A 330 -35.30 -10.72 -9.22
N LEU A 331 -35.43 -9.88 -8.18
CA LEU A 331 -36.63 -9.82 -7.35
C LEU A 331 -37.87 -9.38 -8.14
N TYR A 332 -37.74 -8.37 -9.00
CA TYR A 332 -38.83 -7.85 -9.82
C TYR A 332 -39.38 -8.93 -10.76
N ARG A 333 -38.51 -9.71 -11.43
CA ARG A 333 -38.93 -10.86 -12.24
C ARG A 333 -39.68 -11.90 -11.41
N ALA A 334 -39.14 -12.28 -10.25
CA ALA A 334 -39.77 -13.27 -9.37
C ALA A 334 -41.16 -12.81 -8.88
N VAL A 335 -41.28 -11.54 -8.46
CA VAL A 335 -42.54 -10.94 -7.97
C VAL A 335 -43.56 -10.71 -9.11
N SER A 336 -43.12 -10.35 -10.31
CA SER A 336 -44.01 -10.07 -11.46
C SER A 336 -44.89 -11.25 -11.89
N MET A 337 -44.51 -12.48 -11.51
CA MET A 337 -45.27 -13.71 -11.78
C MET A 337 -46.33 -14.03 -10.70
N THR A 338 -46.39 -13.25 -9.62
CA THR A 338 -47.29 -13.47 -8.48
C THR A 338 -48.59 -12.68 -8.61
N THR A 339 -49.69 -13.20 -8.05
CA THR A 339 -51.03 -12.57 -8.13
C THR A 339 -51.48 -11.95 -6.80
N SER A 340 -50.91 -12.38 -5.68
CA SER A 340 -51.21 -11.89 -4.33
C SER A 340 -49.98 -11.30 -3.66
N MET A 341 -50.18 -10.28 -2.82
CA MET A 341 -49.11 -9.69 -1.99
C MET A 341 -48.51 -10.71 -1.01
N ALA A 342 -49.30 -11.66 -0.51
CA ALA A 342 -48.80 -12.73 0.36
C ALA A 342 -47.84 -13.66 -0.40
N ASP A 343 -48.20 -14.02 -1.65
CA ASP A 343 -47.36 -14.84 -2.52
C ASP A 343 -46.09 -14.09 -2.93
N ALA A 344 -46.20 -12.78 -3.21
CA ALA A 344 -45.05 -11.92 -3.51
C ALA A 344 -44.02 -11.89 -2.36
N LEU A 345 -44.49 -11.80 -1.11
CA LEU A 345 -43.63 -11.82 0.08
C LEU A 345 -42.96 -13.20 0.26
N ALA A 346 -43.71 -14.30 0.13
CA ALA A 346 -43.18 -15.65 0.25
C ALA A 346 -42.16 -15.99 -0.87
N VAL A 347 -42.44 -15.59 -2.11
CA VAL A 347 -41.52 -15.73 -3.25
C VAL A 347 -40.27 -14.86 -3.05
N THR A 348 -40.42 -13.66 -2.49
CA THR A 348 -39.26 -12.79 -2.18
C THR A 348 -38.37 -13.43 -1.12
N GLU A 349 -38.93 -13.89 0.01
CA GLU A 349 -38.17 -14.54 1.08
C GLU A 349 -37.40 -15.76 0.55
N LYS A 350 -38.07 -16.62 -0.22
CA LYS A 350 -37.43 -17.76 -0.88
C LYS A 350 -36.30 -17.32 -1.82
N THR A 351 -36.52 -16.29 -2.64
CA THR A 351 -35.51 -15.80 -3.59
C THR A 351 -34.29 -15.21 -2.88
N LEU A 352 -34.49 -14.48 -1.77
CA LEU A 352 -33.39 -13.94 -0.95
C LEU A 352 -32.54 -15.06 -0.34
N ASN A 353 -33.18 -16.12 0.16
CA ASN A 353 -32.48 -17.30 0.69
C ASN A 353 -31.70 -18.02 -0.42
N GLU A 354 -32.31 -18.27 -1.58
CA GLU A 354 -31.63 -18.87 -2.75
C GLU A 354 -30.45 -18.04 -3.25
N LEU A 355 -30.49 -16.70 -3.14
CA LEU A 355 -29.35 -15.83 -3.47
C LEU A 355 -28.25 -15.88 -2.41
N THR A 356 -28.60 -16.06 -1.14
CA THR A 356 -27.66 -16.14 -0.01
C THR A 356 -26.82 -17.41 -0.04
N GLU A 357 -27.42 -18.52 -0.49
CA GLU A 357 -26.72 -19.80 -0.73
C GLU A 357 -25.74 -19.74 -1.91
N ARG A 358 -26.01 -18.89 -2.90
CA ARG A 358 -25.17 -18.72 -4.10
C ARG A 358 -23.96 -17.83 -3.81
N GLN A 359 -23.00 -17.83 -4.73
CA GLN A 359 -21.85 -16.93 -4.66
C GLN A 359 -22.24 -15.54 -5.15
N PRO A 360 -21.98 -14.45 -4.38
CA PRO A 360 -22.38 -13.10 -4.78
C PRO A 360 -21.94 -12.69 -6.19
N THR A 361 -20.74 -13.09 -6.62
CA THR A 361 -20.24 -12.79 -7.97
C THR A 361 -21.07 -13.40 -9.09
N SER A 362 -21.74 -14.55 -8.89
CA SER A 362 -22.43 -15.26 -9.98
C SER A 362 -23.67 -14.55 -10.49
N TYR A 363 -24.38 -13.82 -9.62
CA TYR A 363 -25.61 -13.09 -9.98
C TYR A 363 -25.42 -11.58 -10.10
N LEU A 364 -24.39 -11.00 -9.44
CA LEU A 364 -24.08 -9.56 -9.52
C LEU A 364 -23.34 -9.16 -10.81
N GLU A 365 -22.50 -10.04 -11.37
CA GLU A 365 -21.78 -9.74 -12.62
C GLU A 365 -22.60 -10.09 -13.88
N ASP A 366 -23.67 -10.87 -13.75
CA ASP A 366 -24.54 -11.27 -14.86
C ASP A 366 -25.23 -10.06 -15.53
N SER A 367 -24.96 -9.89 -16.83
CA SER A 367 -25.51 -8.83 -17.66
C SER A 367 -27.03 -8.88 -17.79
N GLN A 368 -27.65 -10.05 -17.70
CA GLN A 368 -29.12 -10.16 -17.77
C GLN A 368 -29.79 -9.46 -16.60
N ASN A 369 -29.12 -9.34 -15.45
CA ASN A 369 -29.70 -8.71 -14.26
C ASN A 369 -29.65 -7.17 -14.29
N GLN A 370 -29.35 -6.55 -15.43
CA GLN A 370 -29.35 -5.09 -15.60
C GLN A 370 -30.56 -4.54 -16.36
N GLU A 371 -31.55 -5.39 -16.70
CA GLU A 371 -32.71 -5.03 -17.54
C GLU A 371 -33.76 -4.15 -16.84
N HIS A 372 -33.90 -4.23 -15.51
CA HIS A 372 -34.91 -3.48 -14.75
C HIS A 372 -34.26 -2.53 -13.73
N PRO A 373 -33.71 -1.39 -14.17
CA PRO A 373 -32.99 -0.46 -13.32
C PRO A 373 -33.90 0.15 -12.24
N VAL A 374 -33.34 0.36 -11.04
CA VAL A 374 -34.04 0.99 -9.92
C VAL A 374 -34.16 2.50 -10.16
N ASN A 375 -35.33 3.05 -9.86
CA ASN A 375 -35.49 4.50 -9.75
C ASN A 375 -34.93 4.99 -8.40
N GLY A 376 -33.83 5.73 -8.45
CA GLY A 376 -33.09 6.19 -7.27
C GLY A 376 -31.92 5.27 -6.90
N TRP A 377 -31.26 5.56 -5.78
CA TRP A 377 -30.14 4.77 -5.27
C TRP A 377 -30.47 4.19 -3.89
N PRO A 378 -31.07 2.99 -3.81
CA PRO A 378 -31.29 2.33 -2.53
C PRO A 378 -29.94 1.99 -1.89
N ARG A 379 -29.82 2.23 -0.59
CA ARG A 379 -28.57 2.08 0.18
C ARG A 379 -28.29 0.63 0.60
N GLY A 380 -29.31 -0.23 0.63
CA GLY A 380 -29.21 -1.64 1.06
C GLY A 380 -30.36 -2.53 0.59
N VAL A 381 -30.28 -3.84 0.86
CA VAL A 381 -31.20 -4.87 0.33
C VAL A 381 -32.65 -4.66 0.79
N ILE A 382 -32.87 -4.21 2.02
CA ILE A 382 -34.20 -3.90 2.57
C ILE A 382 -34.93 -2.85 1.72
N GLU A 383 -34.21 -1.81 1.29
CA GLU A 383 -34.79 -0.76 0.42
C GLU A 383 -35.08 -1.30 -0.99
N ILE A 384 -34.21 -2.17 -1.53
CA ILE A 384 -34.43 -2.84 -2.82
C ILE A 384 -35.70 -3.71 -2.77
N VAL A 385 -35.89 -4.49 -1.70
CA VAL A 385 -37.07 -5.34 -1.49
C VAL A 385 -38.35 -4.51 -1.42
N ARG A 386 -38.35 -3.42 -0.63
CA ARG A 386 -39.48 -2.48 -0.56
C ARG A 386 -39.84 -1.92 -1.94
N LEU A 387 -38.84 -1.55 -2.75
CA LEU A 387 -39.05 -1.04 -4.11
C LEU A 387 -39.56 -2.11 -5.08
N ALA A 388 -39.00 -3.33 -5.06
CA ALA A 388 -39.39 -4.42 -5.95
C ALA A 388 -40.84 -4.90 -5.72
N ILE A 389 -41.30 -4.91 -4.47
CA ILE A 389 -42.68 -5.30 -4.09
C ILE A 389 -43.64 -4.09 -4.16
N GLY A 390 -43.13 -2.85 -4.11
CA GLY A 390 -43.94 -1.64 -3.93
C GLY A 390 -44.48 -1.47 -2.50
N TYR A 391 -43.85 -2.11 -1.51
CA TYR A 391 -44.30 -2.15 -0.12
C TYR A 391 -43.79 -0.94 0.67
N LYS A 392 -44.71 -0.19 1.29
CA LYS A 392 -44.41 1.06 2.02
C LYS A 392 -44.33 0.93 3.55
N GLY A 393 -44.64 -0.24 4.10
CA GLY A 393 -44.58 -0.50 5.54
C GLY A 393 -43.30 -1.21 5.97
N ASP A 394 -43.33 -1.73 7.19
CA ASP A 394 -42.30 -2.62 7.72
C ASP A 394 -42.42 -4.02 7.11
N LEU A 395 -41.29 -4.58 6.69
CA LEU A 395 -41.26 -5.89 6.06
C LEU A 395 -41.55 -6.98 7.13
N PRO A 396 -42.22 -8.08 6.77
CA PRO A 396 -42.33 -9.25 7.65
C PRO A 396 -40.95 -9.73 8.10
N GLU A 397 -40.86 -10.23 9.34
CA GLU A 397 -39.59 -10.61 9.99
C GLU A 397 -38.74 -11.58 9.15
N GLY A 398 -39.36 -12.59 8.51
CA GLY A 398 -38.67 -13.53 7.61
C GLY A 398 -38.01 -12.84 6.42
N VAL A 399 -38.75 -11.99 5.71
CA VAL A 399 -38.25 -11.18 4.58
C VAL A 399 -37.16 -10.20 5.03
N HIS A 400 -37.33 -9.55 6.18
CA HIS A 400 -36.34 -8.61 6.74
C HIS A 400 -35.02 -9.33 7.03
N LYS A 401 -35.09 -10.43 7.77
CA LYS A 401 -33.94 -11.25 8.16
C LYS A 401 -33.21 -11.83 6.94
N ALA A 402 -33.96 -12.33 5.95
CA ALA A 402 -33.38 -12.81 4.69
C ALA A 402 -32.68 -11.68 3.89
N ALA A 403 -33.22 -10.46 3.92
CA ALA A 403 -32.60 -9.31 3.28
C ALA A 403 -31.30 -8.87 3.99
N GLU A 404 -31.27 -8.89 5.33
CA GLU A 404 -30.07 -8.63 6.14
C GLU A 404 -28.99 -9.69 5.90
N GLN A 405 -29.36 -10.97 5.97
CA GLN A 405 -28.46 -12.09 5.69
C GLN A 405 -27.85 -12.00 4.29
N LEU A 406 -28.65 -11.69 3.26
CA LEU A 406 -28.15 -11.48 1.90
C LEU A 406 -27.17 -10.29 1.84
N GLN A 407 -27.46 -9.19 2.54
CA GLN A 407 -26.58 -8.01 2.57
C GLN A 407 -25.24 -8.32 3.25
N GLU A 408 -25.26 -8.96 4.42
CA GLU A 408 -24.07 -9.40 5.13
C GLU A 408 -23.26 -10.39 4.30
N ARG A 409 -23.94 -11.36 3.66
CA ARG A 409 -23.34 -12.35 2.75
C ARG A 409 -22.66 -11.70 1.54
N ILE A 410 -23.22 -10.62 1.00
CA ILE A 410 -22.63 -9.83 -0.09
C ILE A 410 -21.42 -9.03 0.40
N ILE A 411 -21.51 -8.34 1.54
CA ILE A 411 -20.42 -7.49 2.05
C ILE A 411 -19.21 -8.33 2.51
N SER A 412 -19.46 -9.40 3.28
CA SER A 412 -18.44 -10.37 3.71
C SER A 412 -17.93 -11.24 2.55
N GLY A 413 -18.77 -11.48 1.54
CA GLY A 413 -18.48 -12.29 0.35
C GLY A 413 -17.44 -11.71 -0.61
N PHE A 414 -16.66 -10.70 -0.20
CA PHE A 414 -15.46 -10.23 -0.87
C PHE A 414 -14.26 -10.08 0.11
N GLY A 415 -14.33 -10.65 1.32
CA GLY A 415 -13.19 -10.73 2.24
C GLY A 415 -12.76 -9.37 2.78
N LEU A 416 -11.48 -9.23 3.14
CA LEU A 416 -10.92 -8.01 3.71
C LEU A 416 -9.75 -7.47 2.87
N ALA A 417 -9.78 -6.17 2.57
CA ALA A 417 -8.63 -5.43 2.06
C ALA A 417 -7.88 -4.81 3.24
N MET A 418 -6.67 -5.30 3.49
CA MET A 418 -5.81 -4.85 4.58
C MET A 418 -4.92 -3.70 4.09
N VAL A 419 -5.05 -2.52 4.70
CA VAL A 419 -4.27 -1.32 4.35
C VAL A 419 -3.35 -0.96 5.53
N PRO A 420 -2.01 -1.03 5.39
CA PRO A 420 -1.10 -0.67 6.48
C PRO A 420 -1.26 0.79 6.92
N LEU A 421 -1.21 1.05 8.22
CA LEU A 421 -1.40 2.38 8.77
C LEU A 421 -0.23 3.31 8.40
N TYR A 422 1.00 2.78 8.44
CA TYR A 422 2.22 3.44 7.97
C TYR A 422 2.14 3.86 6.49
N PHE A 423 1.43 3.09 5.64
CA PHE A 423 1.22 3.47 4.24
C PHE A 423 0.44 4.79 4.12
N LEU A 424 -0.65 4.92 4.87
CA LEU A 424 -1.55 6.07 4.82
C LEU A 424 -0.95 7.30 5.50
N HIS A 425 -0.33 7.11 6.67
CA HIS A 425 0.18 8.19 7.50
C HIS A 425 1.57 8.69 7.08
N THR A 426 2.46 7.77 6.71
CA THR A 426 3.88 8.08 6.49
C THR A 426 4.25 8.04 5.02
N VAL A 427 3.96 6.92 4.35
CA VAL A 427 4.48 6.63 3.01
C VAL A 427 3.83 7.50 1.94
N ALA A 428 2.51 7.45 1.81
CA ALA A 428 1.79 8.18 0.76
C ALA A 428 2.00 9.71 0.83
N PRO A 429 1.98 10.36 2.03
CA PRO A 429 2.28 11.79 2.13
C PRO A 429 3.75 12.12 1.83
N ARG A 430 4.74 11.37 2.35
CA ARG A 430 6.18 11.66 2.13
C ARG A 430 6.56 11.50 0.65
N LEU A 431 6.02 10.50 -0.05
CA LEU A 431 6.22 10.28 -1.48
C LEU A 431 5.37 11.19 -2.38
N ASN A 432 4.46 12.00 -1.79
CA ASN A 432 3.48 12.82 -2.51
C ASN A 432 2.60 12.00 -3.47
N LEU A 433 2.21 10.78 -3.08
CA LEU A 433 1.26 9.98 -3.85
C LEU A 433 -0.10 10.67 -3.90
N THR A 434 -0.75 10.64 -5.06
CA THR A 434 -2.15 11.04 -5.20
C THR A 434 -3.09 9.96 -4.65
N GLN A 435 -4.33 10.32 -4.26
CA GLN A 435 -5.34 9.33 -3.83
C GLN A 435 -5.54 8.21 -4.87
N TRP A 436 -5.52 8.55 -6.16
CA TRP A 436 -5.64 7.56 -7.24
C TRP A 436 -4.45 6.59 -7.29
N GLN A 437 -3.22 7.05 -7.00
CA GLN A 437 -2.06 6.17 -6.87
C GLN A 437 -2.20 5.27 -5.63
N MET A 438 -2.65 5.81 -4.49
CA MET A 438 -2.88 5.02 -3.28
C MET A 438 -3.88 3.87 -3.54
N TRP A 439 -5.01 4.16 -4.18
CA TRP A 439 -6.02 3.14 -4.47
C TRP A 439 -5.57 2.13 -5.53
N ALA A 440 -4.72 2.52 -6.49
CA ALA A 440 -4.08 1.56 -7.39
C ALA A 440 -3.17 0.58 -6.62
N VAL A 441 -2.35 1.07 -5.67
CA VAL A 441 -1.51 0.22 -4.80
C VAL A 441 -2.35 -0.69 -3.90
N ILE A 442 -3.42 -0.17 -3.28
CA ILE A 442 -4.32 -0.95 -2.42
C ILE A 442 -5.03 -2.05 -3.22
N VAL A 443 -5.54 -1.75 -4.43
CA VAL A 443 -6.19 -2.73 -5.31
C VAL A 443 -5.20 -3.80 -5.79
N LEU A 444 -3.94 -3.44 -6.08
CA LEU A 444 -2.89 -4.39 -6.43
C LEU A 444 -2.56 -5.33 -5.26
N ARG A 445 -2.34 -4.80 -4.05
CA ARG A 445 -2.07 -5.58 -2.84
C ARG A 445 -3.23 -6.53 -2.48
N TYR A 446 -4.47 -6.05 -2.54
CA TYR A 446 -5.68 -6.87 -2.33
C TYR A 446 -5.87 -7.96 -3.40
N ARG A 447 -5.35 -7.77 -4.62
CA ARG A 447 -5.41 -8.76 -5.71
C ARG A 447 -4.18 -9.65 -5.84
N CYS A 448 -3.29 -9.64 -4.85
CA CYS A 448 -2.15 -10.55 -4.86
C CYS A 448 -2.62 -12.00 -4.69
N ALA A 449 -1.98 -12.90 -5.42
CA ALA A 449 -2.23 -14.32 -5.30
C ALA A 449 -1.80 -14.82 -3.92
N TYR A 450 -2.61 -15.71 -3.37
CA TYR A 450 -2.40 -16.33 -2.08
C TYR A 450 -2.33 -17.84 -2.28
N ASP A 451 -1.30 -18.47 -1.71
CA ASP A 451 -1.15 -19.91 -1.70
C ASP A 451 -1.80 -20.48 -0.42
N PRO A 452 -2.89 -21.26 -0.53
CA PRO A 452 -3.55 -21.83 0.63
C PRO A 452 -2.83 -23.03 1.24
N GLU A 453 -1.89 -23.67 0.52
CA GLU A 453 -1.14 -24.82 1.05
C GLU A 453 0.08 -24.33 1.87
N GLU A 454 0.81 -23.35 1.35
CA GLU A 454 1.97 -22.74 2.03
C GLU A 454 1.60 -21.56 2.96
N ASN A 455 0.34 -21.08 2.89
CA ASN A 455 -0.14 -19.89 3.62
C ASN A 455 0.68 -18.62 3.32
N GLU A 456 1.20 -18.50 2.09
CA GLU A 456 2.01 -17.36 1.64
C GLU A 456 1.22 -16.44 0.70
N ASN A 457 1.30 -15.13 0.93
CA ASN A 457 0.98 -14.14 -0.11
C ASN A 457 2.16 -14.08 -1.09
N LEU A 458 1.92 -14.47 -2.34
CA LEU A 458 2.97 -14.71 -3.33
C LEU A 458 3.56 -13.42 -3.93
N GLY A 459 3.07 -12.25 -3.52
CA GLY A 459 3.64 -10.96 -3.88
C GLY A 459 3.47 -10.58 -5.35
N TYR A 460 2.53 -11.22 -6.07
CA TYR A 460 2.18 -10.85 -7.44
C TYR A 460 0.66 -10.83 -7.64
N ALA A 461 0.16 -9.99 -8.54
CA ALA A 461 -1.27 -9.87 -8.85
C ALA A 461 -1.54 -9.99 -10.35
N LEU A 462 -2.47 -10.87 -10.75
CA LEU A 462 -2.87 -11.07 -12.14
C LEU A 462 -4.16 -10.30 -12.47
N PHE A 463 -4.11 -9.50 -13.54
CA PHE A 463 -5.27 -8.80 -14.11
C PHE A 463 -5.44 -9.27 -15.55
N HIS A 464 -6.54 -9.96 -15.86
CA HIS A 464 -6.79 -10.56 -17.19
C HIS A 464 -7.11 -9.49 -18.25
N GLY A 465 -7.67 -8.35 -17.83
CA GLY A 465 -7.78 -7.14 -18.66
C GLY A 465 -6.60 -6.17 -18.50
N GLY A 466 -5.53 -6.57 -17.79
CA GLY A 466 -4.31 -5.79 -17.60
C GLY A 466 -4.56 -4.40 -17.01
N LEU A 467 -3.95 -3.38 -17.63
CA LEU A 467 -4.10 -1.98 -17.21
C LEU A 467 -5.53 -1.45 -17.39
N ASP A 468 -6.33 -2.03 -18.28
CA ASP A 468 -7.73 -1.62 -18.46
C ASP A 468 -8.57 -2.08 -17.26
N GLU A 469 -8.39 -3.33 -16.81
CA GLU A 469 -9.03 -3.86 -15.60
C GLU A 469 -8.51 -3.15 -14.33
N LEU A 470 -7.22 -2.87 -14.22
CA LEU A 470 -6.67 -2.12 -13.09
C LEU A 470 -7.19 -0.68 -13.07
N ALA A 471 -7.34 -0.02 -14.23
CA ALA A 471 -7.90 1.32 -14.34
C ALA A 471 -9.35 1.38 -13.83
N GLU A 472 -10.18 0.46 -14.31
CA GLU A 472 -11.57 0.26 -13.86
C GLU A 472 -11.60 0.08 -12.33
N ARG A 473 -10.91 -0.95 -11.80
CA ARG A 473 -10.96 -1.31 -10.37
C ARG A 473 -10.43 -0.26 -9.41
N SER A 474 -9.46 0.56 -9.83
CA SER A 474 -8.89 1.63 -9.00
C SER A 474 -9.50 3.02 -9.24
N GLY A 475 -10.53 3.13 -10.09
CA GLY A 475 -11.21 4.40 -10.37
C GLY A 475 -10.31 5.44 -11.04
N THR A 476 -9.40 5.01 -11.92
CA THR A 476 -8.40 5.86 -12.59
C THR A 476 -8.37 5.63 -14.11
N SER A 477 -7.49 6.33 -14.82
CA SER A 477 -7.30 6.15 -16.26
C SER A 477 -6.09 5.28 -16.58
N VAL A 478 -6.21 4.48 -17.66
CA VAL A 478 -5.11 3.69 -18.24
C VAL A 478 -3.91 4.58 -18.59
N LYS A 479 -4.14 5.82 -19.04
CA LYS A 479 -3.10 6.80 -19.34
C LYS A 479 -2.33 7.20 -18.07
N SER A 480 -3.03 7.38 -16.95
CA SER A 480 -2.43 7.68 -15.65
C SER A 480 -1.58 6.50 -15.16
N LEU A 481 -2.12 5.28 -15.18
CA LEU A 481 -1.37 4.08 -14.77
C LEU A 481 -0.11 3.89 -15.60
N ARG A 482 -0.17 4.00 -16.94
CA ARG A 482 1.02 3.89 -17.81
C ARG A 482 2.11 4.91 -17.46
N ARG A 483 1.73 6.12 -17.01
CA ARG A 483 2.69 7.11 -16.51
C ARG A 483 3.28 6.68 -15.17
N TRP A 484 2.45 6.26 -14.22
CA TRP A 484 2.89 5.88 -12.87
C TRP A 484 3.76 4.61 -12.84
N MET A 485 3.53 3.64 -13.74
CA MET A 485 4.42 2.46 -13.87
C MET A 485 5.87 2.84 -14.25
N ASN A 486 6.10 4.07 -14.74
CA ASN A 486 7.43 4.63 -15.04
C ASN A 486 7.90 5.66 -13.99
N ASP A 487 7.11 5.91 -12.93
CA ASP A 487 7.44 6.83 -11.83
C ASP A 487 8.17 6.04 -10.71
N PRO A 488 9.42 6.39 -10.36
CA PRO A 488 10.15 5.74 -9.25
C PRO A 488 9.38 5.71 -7.93
N SER A 489 8.51 6.70 -7.70
CA SER A 489 7.71 6.86 -6.47
C SER A 489 6.55 5.87 -6.41
N PHE A 490 6.14 5.30 -7.54
CA PHE A 490 5.06 4.31 -7.63
C PHE A 490 5.60 2.89 -7.87
N SER A 491 6.67 2.76 -8.66
CA SER A 491 7.27 1.45 -9.01
C SER A 491 7.87 0.70 -7.81
N MET A 492 8.12 1.39 -6.69
CA MET A 492 8.48 0.75 -5.41
C MET A 492 7.33 -0.03 -4.75
N PHE A 493 6.08 0.15 -5.18
CA PHE A 493 4.93 -0.62 -4.69
C PHE A 493 4.50 -1.71 -5.64
N ALA A 494 4.58 -1.45 -6.95
CA ALA A 494 4.31 -2.45 -7.96
C ALA A 494 4.99 -2.15 -9.29
N ALA A 495 5.44 -3.20 -9.96
CA ALA A 495 5.96 -3.16 -11.32
C ALA A 495 5.21 -4.20 -12.18
N VAL A 496 5.20 -4.02 -13.51
CA VAL A 496 4.72 -5.08 -14.42
C VAL A 496 5.81 -6.15 -14.47
N GLU A 497 5.51 -7.37 -14.04
CA GLU A 497 6.44 -8.50 -14.16
C GLU A 497 6.52 -8.89 -15.65
N HIS A 498 7.72 -8.94 -16.20
CA HIS A 498 7.92 -9.44 -17.56
C HIS A 498 7.88 -10.97 -17.55
N VAL A 499 6.69 -11.51 -17.75
CA VAL A 499 6.46 -12.92 -18.05
C VAL A 499 6.94 -13.18 -19.48
N PRO A 500 7.93 -14.07 -19.71
CA PRO A 500 8.25 -14.54 -21.05
C PRO A 500 7.06 -15.33 -21.59
N ASP A 501 6.75 -15.14 -22.87
CA ASP A 501 5.54 -15.67 -23.53
C ASP A 501 5.39 -17.21 -23.41
N GLU A 502 6.48 -17.89 -23.10
CA GLU A 502 6.62 -19.35 -22.92
C GLU A 502 5.99 -19.90 -21.63
N ASP A 503 5.97 -19.08 -20.57
CA ASP A 503 5.39 -19.44 -19.28
C ASP A 503 3.95 -18.88 -19.14
N ILE A 504 3.43 -18.16 -20.16
CA ILE A 504 2.06 -17.64 -20.17
C ILE A 504 1.07 -18.80 -20.34
N PRO A 505 0.13 -19.03 -19.40
CA PRO A 505 -0.88 -20.08 -19.51
C PRO A 505 -1.87 -19.83 -20.65
N GLU A 506 -2.35 -20.88 -21.31
CA GLU A 506 -3.27 -20.80 -22.46
C GLU A 506 -4.58 -20.02 -22.20
N HIS A 507 -5.01 -19.90 -20.94
CA HIS A 507 -6.21 -19.14 -20.55
C HIS A 507 -5.97 -17.63 -20.36
N TRP A 508 -4.72 -17.16 -20.41
CA TRP A 508 -4.40 -15.74 -20.33
C TRP A 508 -4.67 -15.05 -21.67
N THR A 509 -5.39 -13.94 -21.64
CA THR A 509 -5.56 -13.10 -22.83
C THR A 509 -4.29 -12.29 -23.11
N PRO A 510 -4.04 -11.80 -24.34
CA PRO A 510 -2.94 -10.89 -24.66
C PRO A 510 -3.01 -9.52 -23.96
N ARG A 511 -4.09 -9.22 -23.23
CA ARG A 511 -4.20 -8.06 -22.34
C ARG A 511 -3.80 -8.36 -20.90
N SER A 512 -3.61 -9.63 -20.54
CA SER A 512 -3.32 -10.03 -19.17
C SER A 512 -1.97 -9.48 -18.74
N LEU A 513 -1.90 -8.89 -17.56
CA LEU A 513 -0.66 -8.43 -16.96
C LEU A 513 -0.51 -9.01 -15.57
N LEU A 514 0.67 -9.57 -15.33
CA LEU A 514 1.17 -9.91 -14.02
C LEU A 514 1.89 -8.69 -13.44
N PHE A 515 1.59 -8.33 -12.21
CA PHE A 515 2.29 -7.28 -11.47
C PHE A 515 3.09 -7.92 -10.35
N ASP A 516 4.39 -7.65 -10.26
CA ASP A 516 5.13 -7.79 -8.99
C ASP A 516 4.58 -6.71 -8.03
N VAL A 517 4.19 -7.09 -6.82
CA VAL A 517 3.58 -6.19 -5.82
C VAL A 517 4.27 -6.34 -4.46
N TYR A 518 4.94 -5.28 -4.03
CA TYR A 518 5.69 -5.24 -2.79
C TYR A 518 4.76 -5.06 -1.57
N GLN A 519 4.74 -6.08 -0.70
CA GLN A 519 3.89 -6.14 0.50
C GLN A 519 4.50 -5.43 1.71
N THR A 520 5.83 -5.31 1.75
CA THR A 520 6.58 -4.54 2.75
C THR A 520 6.49 -3.05 2.44
N GLU A 521 6.27 -2.21 3.44
CA GLU A 521 6.40 -0.76 3.27
C GLU A 521 7.87 -0.33 3.15
N PRO A 522 8.19 0.67 2.32
CA PRO A 522 9.51 1.28 2.28
C PRO A 522 9.71 2.21 3.49
N ILE A 523 10.81 2.03 4.23
CA ILE A 523 11.23 3.00 5.25
C ILE A 523 11.65 4.30 4.54
N ILE A 524 11.05 5.43 4.91
CA ILE A 524 11.37 6.73 4.31
C ILE A 524 12.14 7.58 5.32
N THR A 525 13.46 7.49 5.28
CA THR A 525 14.36 8.34 6.09
C THR A 525 14.18 9.83 5.76
N GLU A 526 14.55 10.68 6.72
CA GLU A 526 14.51 12.13 6.53
C GLU A 526 15.44 12.58 5.40
N GLY A 527 14.93 13.44 4.50
CA GLY A 527 15.65 13.93 3.32
C GLY A 527 15.31 13.25 1.99
N THR A 528 14.57 12.13 1.99
CA THR A 528 14.14 11.42 0.77
C THR A 528 13.11 12.23 -0.03
N LYS A 529 13.59 13.17 -0.86
CA LYS A 529 12.77 13.93 -1.81
C LYS A 529 12.66 13.19 -3.14
N CYS A 530 11.55 12.48 -3.33
CA CYS A 530 11.14 12.03 -4.66
C CYS A 530 10.73 13.26 -5.48
N TYR A 531 11.54 13.62 -6.49
CA TYR A 531 11.18 14.66 -7.46
C TYR A 531 10.11 14.11 -8.43
N THR A 532 8.87 13.99 -7.96
CA THR A 532 7.72 13.88 -8.86
C THR A 532 7.56 15.24 -9.53
N GLY A 533 7.87 15.29 -10.83
CA GLY A 533 7.54 16.43 -11.67
C GLY A 533 6.03 16.59 -11.67
N ARG A 534 5.51 17.50 -10.82
CA ARG A 534 4.08 17.82 -10.74
C ARG A 534 3.53 18.00 -12.14
N ASP A 535 2.32 17.49 -12.37
CA ASP A 535 1.44 18.11 -13.35
C ASP A 535 1.16 19.55 -12.88
N LYS A 536 2.05 20.45 -13.29
CA LYS A 536 1.78 21.88 -13.27
C LYS A 536 0.58 22.07 -14.19
N MET A 537 -0.57 22.45 -13.62
CA MET A 537 -1.52 23.25 -14.38
C MET A 537 -0.75 24.46 -14.89
N THR A 538 -0.65 24.58 -16.20
CA THR A 538 0.11 25.65 -16.85
C THR A 538 -0.61 26.97 -16.66
N HIS A 539 -0.03 27.82 -15.81
CA HIS A 539 -0.04 29.26 -16.04
C HIS A 539 1.40 29.76 -16.16
N ASP A 540 1.55 30.82 -16.94
CA ASP A 540 2.76 31.10 -17.71
C ASP A 540 3.87 31.80 -16.94
N GLN A 541 5.10 31.60 -17.42
CA GLN A 541 6.34 32.34 -17.17
C GLN A 541 6.93 32.45 -15.74
N GLY A 542 8.25 32.26 -15.67
CA GLY A 542 9.08 32.42 -14.46
C GLY A 542 10.33 31.54 -14.54
N GLN A 543 11.52 32.14 -14.41
CA GLN A 543 12.80 31.50 -14.75
C GLN A 543 13.40 30.59 -13.67
N ASN A 544 14.38 29.80 -14.13
CA ASN A 544 15.34 28.95 -13.41
C ASN A 544 15.61 29.26 -11.93
N ASP A 545 15.90 28.20 -11.16
CA ASP A 545 17.17 28.23 -10.43
C ASP A 545 17.81 26.84 -10.26
N THR A 546 19.14 26.82 -10.29
CA THR A 546 19.98 25.60 -10.22
C THR A 546 20.47 25.35 -8.80
N ARG A 547 20.15 24.18 -8.22
CA ARG A 547 20.96 23.64 -7.10
C ARG A 547 20.95 22.12 -7.04
N VAL A 548 22.09 21.57 -6.64
CA VAL A 548 22.41 20.14 -6.71
C VAL A 548 21.72 19.39 -5.57
N GLY A 549 20.75 18.52 -5.90
CA GLY A 549 20.19 17.53 -4.99
C GLY A 549 20.87 16.17 -5.20
N THR A 550 21.26 15.51 -4.10
CA THR A 550 21.91 14.20 -4.14
C THR A 550 21.00 13.16 -4.80
N LYS A 551 21.49 12.52 -5.87
CA LYS A 551 20.75 11.45 -6.53
C LYS A 551 20.62 10.24 -5.61
N CYS A 552 19.40 9.75 -5.46
CA CYS A 552 19.12 8.44 -4.88
C CYS A 552 19.72 7.36 -5.80
N TYR A 553 20.96 6.97 -5.57
CA TYR A 553 21.46 5.70 -6.09
C TYR A 553 20.77 4.59 -5.29
N THR A 554 19.84 3.87 -5.93
CA THR A 554 19.46 2.55 -5.45
C THR A 554 20.67 1.63 -5.65
N GLY A 555 21.51 1.54 -4.62
CA GLY A 555 22.51 0.50 -4.52
C GLY A 555 21.80 -0.84 -4.70
N ARG A 556 22.25 -1.62 -5.69
CA ARG A 556 21.91 -3.03 -5.74
C ARG A 556 22.57 -3.69 -4.54
N ASP A 557 21.83 -3.88 -3.46
CA ASP A 557 22.30 -4.76 -2.40
C ASP A 557 22.46 -6.17 -2.98
N LYS A 558 23.72 -6.58 -3.03
CA LYS A 558 24.13 -7.91 -3.48
C LYS A 558 23.84 -8.89 -2.36
N MET A 559 22.66 -9.50 -2.37
CA MET A 559 22.45 -10.73 -1.62
C MET A 559 22.89 -11.93 -2.47
N THR A 560 24.06 -12.43 -2.09
CA THR A 560 24.50 -13.85 -2.06
C THR A 560 23.98 -14.84 -3.11
N HIS A 561 24.93 -15.49 -3.81
CA HIS A 561 24.69 -16.74 -4.51
C HIS A 561 24.45 -17.89 -3.51
N ASP A 562 23.24 -18.44 -3.50
CA ASP A 562 22.97 -19.83 -3.10
C ASP A 562 22.44 -20.63 -4.32
N GLN A 563 22.77 -21.93 -4.42
CA GLN A 563 22.58 -22.76 -5.64
C GLN A 563 21.56 -23.92 -5.53
N GLY A 564 20.85 -24.18 -6.64
CA GLY A 564 19.79 -25.19 -6.92
C GLY A 564 19.27 -25.01 -8.38
N GLN A 565 18.02 -25.22 -8.82
CA GLN A 565 16.68 -25.59 -8.27
C GLN A 565 15.70 -24.53 -7.68
N ASN A 566 15.18 -23.56 -8.46
CA ASN A 566 13.87 -22.89 -8.21
C ASN A 566 12.85 -23.47 -9.19
N ASP A 567 11.62 -23.70 -8.71
CA ASP A 567 10.46 -23.51 -9.59
C ASP A 567 10.31 -22.02 -9.93
N THR A 568 10.11 -21.70 -11.22
CA THR A 568 9.74 -20.35 -11.66
C THR A 568 8.46 -19.90 -10.95
N ARG A 569 8.32 -18.60 -10.69
CA ARG A 569 7.09 -18.05 -10.05
C ARG A 569 5.81 -18.48 -10.79
N LEU A 570 5.87 -18.54 -12.12
CA LEU A 570 4.79 -19.03 -12.98
C LEU A 570 4.48 -20.53 -12.83
N LYS A 571 5.45 -21.37 -12.42
CA LYS A 571 5.16 -22.76 -12.04
C LYS A 571 4.40 -22.87 -10.73
N ARG A 572 4.58 -21.93 -9.78
CA ARG A 572 3.69 -21.85 -8.59
C ARG A 572 2.28 -21.43 -9.01
N PHE A 573 2.17 -20.41 -9.87
CA PHE A 573 0.89 -19.98 -10.45
C PHE A 573 0.12 -21.13 -11.11
N ASN A 574 0.81 -22.00 -11.86
CA ASN A 574 0.19 -23.13 -12.56
C ASN A 574 0.00 -24.40 -11.70
N LYS A 575 0.61 -24.48 -10.52
CA LYS A 575 0.34 -25.53 -9.52
C LYS A 575 -0.92 -25.23 -8.70
N LEU A 576 -1.21 -23.94 -8.48
CA LEU A 576 -2.46 -23.50 -7.88
C LEU A 576 -3.63 -23.84 -8.84
N PRO A 577 -4.72 -24.47 -8.34
CA PRO A 577 -5.86 -24.81 -9.18
C PRO A 577 -6.49 -23.56 -9.79
N GLN A 578 -6.58 -23.53 -11.12
CA GLN A 578 -7.17 -22.42 -11.87
C GLN A 578 -8.64 -22.22 -11.44
N SER A 579 -8.91 -21.06 -10.84
CA SER A 579 -10.25 -20.56 -10.51
C SER A 579 -11.16 -21.52 -9.74
N THR A 580 -11.20 -21.36 -8.42
CA THR A 580 -12.52 -21.33 -7.76
C THR A 580 -12.76 -19.95 -7.20
N ASN A 581 -14.01 -19.48 -7.30
CA ASN A 581 -14.51 -18.31 -6.57
C ASN A 581 -14.53 -18.61 -5.06
N LYS A 582 -13.36 -18.68 -4.42
CA LYS A 582 -13.22 -18.70 -2.97
C LYS A 582 -12.54 -17.43 -2.53
N ILE A 583 -13.31 -16.67 -1.78
CA ILE A 583 -12.92 -15.41 -1.18
C ILE A 583 -12.08 -15.70 0.06
N HIS A 584 -11.06 -14.87 0.25
CA HIS A 584 -10.19 -14.73 1.42
C HIS A 584 -10.72 -15.40 2.71
N GLU A 585 -10.15 -16.55 3.07
CA GLU A 585 -10.07 -16.98 4.47
C GLU A 585 -8.74 -16.45 5.04
N SER A 586 -8.77 -16.01 6.30
CA SER A 586 -7.59 -15.43 6.99
C SER A 586 -6.91 -16.49 7.87
N PRO A 587 -5.59 -16.40 8.09
CA PRO A 587 -4.81 -17.54 8.58
C PRO A 587 -4.82 -17.74 10.10
N GLN A 588 -4.68 -19.01 10.48
CA GLN A 588 -4.10 -19.43 11.77
C GLN A 588 -2.60 -19.73 11.57
N THR A 589 -1.80 -19.65 12.64
CA THR A 589 -0.33 -19.77 12.64
C THR A 589 0.14 -21.09 13.33
N PRO A 590 1.45 -21.44 13.39
CA PRO A 590 2.43 -21.62 12.29
C PRO A 590 3.31 -22.90 12.44
N ARG A 591 4.21 -23.24 11.47
CA ARG A 591 5.67 -23.58 11.69
C ARG A 591 6.46 -24.14 10.46
N LEU A 592 7.53 -23.41 10.09
CA LEU A 592 8.92 -23.82 9.75
C LEU A 592 9.36 -24.58 8.43
N SER A 593 9.99 -23.78 7.52
CA SER A 593 11.36 -23.90 6.93
C SER A 593 11.74 -24.80 5.70
N ALA A 594 12.14 -24.16 4.57
CA ALA A 594 13.50 -24.14 3.93
C ALA A 594 13.69 -24.34 2.37
N GLN A 595 14.14 -23.27 1.67
CA GLN A 595 15.03 -23.12 0.45
C GLN A 595 14.64 -23.52 -1.03
N LYS A 596 15.13 -22.70 -2.03
CA LYS A 596 14.88 -22.70 -3.53
C LYS A 596 15.88 -21.80 -4.37
N PRO A 597 16.48 -22.13 -5.57
CA PRO A 597 17.11 -21.15 -6.59
C PRO A 597 17.32 -21.55 -8.16
N GLY A 598 16.76 -20.93 -9.25
CA GLY A 598 17.07 -21.14 -10.75
C GLY A 598 15.95 -21.13 -11.91
N ARG A 599 16.23 -20.97 -13.25
CA ARG A 599 15.25 -21.00 -14.44
C ARG A 599 15.89 -21.35 -15.82
N VAL A 600 15.12 -21.85 -16.83
CA VAL A 600 15.49 -22.07 -18.28
C VAL A 600 14.28 -21.81 -19.23
N GLY A 601 14.49 -21.45 -20.52
CA GLY A 601 13.46 -21.16 -21.55
C GLY A 601 13.06 -22.31 -22.51
N SER A 602 12.16 -22.04 -23.46
CA SER A 602 11.32 -23.03 -24.19
C SER A 602 11.47 -23.07 -25.72
N ARG A 603 10.67 -23.94 -26.38
CA ARG A 603 10.87 -24.40 -27.76
C ARG A 603 9.56 -24.63 -28.54
N ALA A 604 8.43 -24.08 -28.09
CA ALA A 604 7.10 -24.57 -28.45
C ALA A 604 6.45 -23.98 -29.72
N TYR A 605 6.71 -22.71 -30.07
CA TYR A 605 6.01 -21.99 -31.15
C TYR A 605 6.92 -21.02 -31.91
N TRP A 606 6.47 -20.53 -33.06
CA TRP A 606 7.19 -19.52 -33.84
C TRP A 606 7.08 -18.13 -33.21
N ASP A 607 8.17 -17.64 -32.64
CA ASP A 607 8.29 -16.25 -32.18
C ASP A 607 8.77 -15.33 -33.33
N TRP A 608 8.08 -14.20 -33.50
CA TRP A 608 8.40 -13.18 -34.50
C TRP A 608 9.71 -12.47 -34.20
N ASP A 609 9.99 -12.13 -32.94
CA ASP A 609 11.19 -11.35 -32.59
C ASP A 609 12.46 -12.20 -32.69
N SER A 610 12.37 -13.49 -32.34
CA SER A 610 13.32 -14.55 -32.69
C SER A 610 13.57 -14.65 -34.21
N LEU A 611 12.52 -14.73 -35.04
CA LEU A 611 12.68 -14.86 -36.49
C LEU A 611 13.26 -13.59 -37.12
N VAL A 612 12.86 -12.41 -36.65
CA VAL A 612 13.33 -11.09 -37.12
C VAL A 612 14.79 -10.83 -36.75
N SER A 613 15.19 -11.16 -35.51
CA SER A 613 16.57 -11.00 -35.04
C SER A 613 17.53 -11.92 -35.80
N ARG A 614 17.18 -13.20 -35.98
CA ARG A 614 17.97 -14.19 -36.74
C ARG A 614 18.10 -13.82 -38.23
N ASN A 615 17.05 -13.28 -38.85
CA ASN A 615 17.05 -12.93 -40.29
C ASN A 615 17.50 -11.49 -40.59
N THR A 616 18.00 -10.74 -39.60
CA THR A 616 18.49 -9.35 -39.75
C THR A 616 17.46 -8.39 -40.38
N VAL A 617 16.17 -8.61 -40.12
CA VAL A 617 15.09 -7.80 -40.70
C VAL A 617 15.10 -6.40 -40.07
N SER A 618 15.07 -5.35 -40.92
CA SER A 618 15.18 -3.98 -40.42
C SER A 618 14.00 -3.60 -39.51
N THR A 619 14.31 -2.94 -38.38
CA THR A 619 13.31 -2.53 -37.39
C THR A 619 12.13 -1.73 -37.97
N PRO A 620 12.32 -0.82 -38.96
CA PRO A 620 11.20 -0.16 -39.62
C PRO A 620 10.30 -1.11 -40.42
N MET A 621 10.87 -2.12 -41.09
CA MET A 621 10.09 -3.10 -41.87
C MET A 621 9.32 -4.07 -40.96
N SER A 622 9.96 -4.58 -39.90
CA SER A 622 9.28 -5.39 -38.88
C SER A 622 8.11 -4.61 -38.23
N LYS A 623 8.34 -3.35 -37.83
CA LYS A 623 7.27 -2.47 -37.34
C LYS A 623 6.16 -2.24 -38.36
N LYS A 624 6.49 -2.08 -39.65
CA LYS A 624 5.49 -1.93 -40.73
C LYS A 624 4.59 -3.17 -40.84
N LEU A 625 5.18 -4.37 -40.86
CA LEU A 625 4.44 -5.64 -40.93
C LEU A 625 3.60 -5.89 -39.68
N LEU A 626 4.12 -5.62 -38.47
CA LEU A 626 3.36 -5.72 -37.22
C LEU A 626 2.20 -4.72 -37.13
N ILE A 627 2.38 -3.48 -37.60
CA ILE A 627 1.29 -2.48 -37.69
C ILE A 627 0.24 -2.91 -38.71
N ALA A 628 0.67 -3.51 -39.83
CA ALA A 628 -0.23 -4.00 -40.87
C ALA A 628 -1.04 -5.23 -40.38
N SER A 629 -0.40 -6.18 -39.70
CA SER A 629 -1.07 -7.28 -38.98
C SER A 629 -2.10 -6.76 -37.97
N LYS A 630 -1.74 -5.76 -37.15
CA LYS A 630 -2.67 -5.12 -36.19
C LYS A 630 -3.91 -4.51 -36.85
N LYS A 631 -3.79 -3.97 -38.07
CA LYS A 631 -4.93 -3.47 -38.86
C LYS A 631 -5.79 -4.59 -39.47
N ALA A 632 -5.23 -5.79 -39.64
CA ALA A 632 -5.87 -6.94 -40.27
C ALA A 632 -6.32 -8.03 -39.26
N GLY A 633 -6.49 -7.70 -37.98
CA GLY A 633 -6.98 -8.61 -36.93
C GLY A 633 -5.94 -9.10 -35.91
N HIS A 634 -4.67 -8.72 -36.06
CA HIS A 634 -3.54 -9.02 -35.16
C HIS A 634 -3.23 -10.52 -34.93
N ASP A 635 -3.13 -11.28 -36.02
CA ASP A 635 -2.69 -12.68 -35.98
C ASP A 635 -1.16 -12.76 -36.21
N ILE A 636 -0.39 -12.82 -35.12
CA ILE A 636 1.08 -12.93 -35.18
C ILE A 636 1.52 -14.34 -35.58
N ALA A 637 0.82 -15.38 -35.11
CA ALA A 637 1.15 -16.77 -35.42
C ALA A 637 1.07 -17.02 -36.94
N ARG A 638 0.02 -16.52 -37.60
CA ARG A 638 -0.14 -16.60 -39.05
C ARG A 638 0.88 -15.74 -39.80
N LEU A 639 1.25 -14.56 -39.30
CA LEU A 639 2.35 -13.77 -39.87
C LEU A 639 3.68 -14.53 -39.83
N CYS A 640 4.00 -15.18 -38.70
CA CYS A 640 5.20 -16.02 -38.58
C CYS A 640 5.13 -17.22 -39.53
N GLN A 641 4.00 -17.91 -39.60
CA GLN A 641 3.78 -19.02 -40.52
C GLN A 641 3.93 -18.59 -41.98
N SER A 642 3.38 -17.44 -42.38
CA SER A 642 3.55 -16.90 -43.74
C SER A 642 5.01 -16.54 -44.04
N PHE A 643 5.77 -15.99 -43.07
CA PHE A 643 7.20 -15.72 -43.23
C PHE A 643 8.03 -16.99 -43.37
N VAL A 644 7.80 -17.99 -42.50
CA VAL A 644 8.47 -19.30 -42.56
C VAL A 644 8.11 -20.04 -43.85
N SER A 645 6.86 -19.99 -44.30
CA SER A 645 6.42 -20.56 -45.58
C SER A 645 7.17 -19.97 -46.78
N TRP A 646 7.34 -18.64 -46.85
CA TRP A 646 8.13 -18.01 -47.91
C TRP A 646 9.63 -18.33 -47.83
N LEU A 647 10.20 -18.46 -46.63
CA LEU A 647 11.59 -18.92 -46.48
C LEU A 647 11.76 -20.36 -46.95
N LEU A 648 10.86 -21.26 -46.56
CA LEU A 648 10.87 -22.65 -47.02
C LEU A 648 10.73 -22.73 -48.55
N TYR A 649 9.81 -21.97 -49.14
CA TYR A 649 9.67 -21.87 -50.60
C TYR A 649 10.97 -21.42 -51.27
N ALA A 650 11.61 -20.36 -50.77
CA ALA A 650 12.82 -19.80 -51.38
C ALA A 650 14.05 -20.72 -51.31
N TYR A 651 14.12 -21.62 -50.32
CA TYR A 651 15.14 -22.68 -50.24
C TYR A 651 14.74 -23.99 -50.93
N SER A 652 13.50 -24.11 -51.41
CA SER A 652 13.03 -25.31 -52.13
C SER A 652 13.41 -25.28 -53.61
N ASP A 653 13.26 -26.41 -54.29
CA ASP A 653 13.44 -26.51 -55.73
C ASP A 653 12.49 -25.62 -56.55
N ALA A 654 11.31 -25.29 -56.02
CA ALA A 654 10.38 -24.34 -56.65
C ALA A 654 10.86 -22.88 -56.53
N GLY A 655 11.77 -22.58 -55.61
CA GLY A 655 12.37 -21.27 -55.38
C GLY A 655 13.67 -21.00 -56.16
N ARG A 656 14.16 -21.97 -56.96
CA ARG A 656 15.43 -21.84 -57.71
C ARG A 656 15.46 -20.55 -58.55
N GLY A 657 16.43 -19.68 -58.26
CA GLY A 657 16.60 -18.37 -58.88
C GLY A 657 16.33 -17.17 -57.96
N ILE A 658 15.86 -17.38 -56.73
CA ILE A 658 15.75 -16.32 -55.72
C ILE A 658 17.13 -16.08 -55.08
N GLU A 659 17.79 -14.97 -55.45
CA GLU A 659 19.13 -14.61 -54.91
C GLU A 659 19.12 -14.23 -53.43
N ASN A 660 18.01 -13.67 -52.91
CA ASN A 660 17.87 -13.26 -51.51
C ASN A 660 16.53 -13.73 -50.91
N PRO A 661 16.52 -14.88 -50.21
CA PRO A 661 15.32 -15.48 -49.62
C PRO A 661 14.55 -14.54 -48.68
N VAL A 662 15.26 -13.85 -47.77
CA VAL A 662 14.63 -12.97 -46.77
C VAL A 662 14.00 -11.75 -47.43
N SER A 663 14.70 -11.12 -48.38
CA SER A 663 14.17 -9.97 -49.10
C SER A 663 12.93 -10.34 -49.93
N ASN A 664 12.90 -11.55 -50.50
CA ASN A 664 11.75 -12.06 -51.23
C ASN A 664 10.54 -12.26 -50.29
N ALA A 665 10.73 -12.95 -49.16
CA ALA A 665 9.69 -13.16 -48.16
C ALA A 665 9.10 -11.83 -47.64
N LEU A 666 9.95 -10.85 -47.31
CA LEU A 666 9.52 -9.53 -46.86
C LEU A 666 8.77 -8.73 -47.93
N ALA A 667 9.15 -8.87 -49.20
CA ALA A 667 8.43 -8.23 -50.31
C ALA A 667 7.01 -8.79 -50.43
N ARG A 668 6.84 -10.12 -50.36
CA ARG A 668 5.53 -10.79 -50.40
C ARG A 668 4.63 -10.42 -49.22
N LEU A 669 5.16 -10.44 -48.00
CA LEU A 669 4.41 -10.02 -46.80
C LEU A 669 4.01 -8.54 -46.82
N ASN A 670 4.78 -7.70 -47.52
CA ASN A 670 4.47 -6.30 -47.71
C ASN A 670 3.39 -6.05 -48.79
N GLU A 671 3.20 -6.98 -49.74
CA GLU A 671 2.06 -7.02 -50.65
C GLU A 671 0.79 -7.50 -49.93
N ASN A 672 0.88 -8.60 -49.18
CA ASN A 672 -0.18 -9.12 -48.33
C ASN A 672 0.38 -9.87 -47.11
N ILE A 673 0.03 -9.38 -45.91
CA ILE A 673 0.60 -9.77 -44.60
C ILE A 673 0.36 -11.25 -44.26
N TYR A 674 -0.70 -11.85 -44.81
CA TYR A 674 -1.05 -13.25 -44.61
C TYR A 674 -1.01 -14.06 -45.92
N ALA A 675 -0.44 -13.51 -46.99
CA ALA A 675 -0.09 -14.31 -48.16
C ALA A 675 1.17 -15.11 -47.82
N SER A 676 1.00 -16.43 -47.80
CA SER A 676 2.04 -17.45 -47.68
C SER A 676 2.36 -18.03 -49.07
N ALA A 677 3.38 -18.88 -49.17
CA ALA A 677 3.76 -19.50 -50.45
C ALA A 677 2.71 -20.51 -50.96
N GLY A 678 1.86 -21.03 -50.07
CA GLY A 678 0.75 -21.91 -50.40
C GLY A 678 1.11 -23.39 -50.39
N GLY A 679 0.05 -24.22 -50.43
CA GLY A 679 0.17 -25.67 -50.55
C GLY A 679 0.97 -26.31 -49.41
N ASP A 680 2.03 -27.01 -49.76
CA ASP A 680 2.80 -27.84 -48.83
C ASP A 680 3.77 -27.04 -47.96
N PHE A 681 4.25 -25.87 -48.41
CA PHE A 681 5.09 -24.99 -47.61
C PHE A 681 4.34 -24.40 -46.40
N ASP A 682 3.04 -24.15 -46.55
CA ASP A 682 2.18 -23.68 -45.46
C ASP A 682 1.93 -24.78 -44.42
N ARG A 683 1.83 -26.04 -44.87
CA ARG A 683 1.67 -27.23 -44.02
C ARG A 683 2.93 -27.55 -43.22
N LEU A 684 4.11 -27.35 -43.84
CA LEU A 684 5.40 -27.43 -43.16
C LEU A 684 5.59 -26.28 -42.16
N ALA A 685 5.26 -25.05 -42.54
CA ALA A 685 5.33 -23.89 -41.65
C ALA A 685 4.34 -23.96 -40.48
N ALA A 686 3.22 -24.68 -40.64
CA ALA A 686 2.26 -24.94 -39.56
C ALA A 686 2.81 -25.87 -38.45
N GLN A 687 3.89 -26.61 -38.71
CA GLN A 687 4.44 -27.54 -37.72
C GLN A 687 5.15 -26.78 -36.58
N PRO A 688 5.17 -27.33 -35.35
CA PRO A 688 5.97 -26.77 -34.27
C PRO A 688 7.45 -26.64 -34.66
N PRO A 689 8.15 -25.59 -34.17
CA PRO A 689 9.57 -25.38 -34.50
C PRO A 689 10.45 -26.59 -34.19
N THR A 690 10.18 -27.30 -33.09
CA THR A 690 10.87 -28.54 -32.71
C THR A 690 10.76 -29.65 -33.75
N THR A 691 9.57 -29.83 -34.34
CA THR A 691 9.30 -30.85 -35.37
C THR A 691 10.06 -30.54 -36.65
N LEU A 692 9.96 -29.31 -37.16
CA LEU A 692 10.65 -28.90 -38.37
C LEU A 692 12.18 -28.86 -38.18
N ARG A 693 12.66 -28.40 -37.00
CA ARG A 693 14.08 -28.46 -36.63
C ARG A 693 14.59 -29.90 -36.64
N ALA A 694 13.84 -30.83 -36.05
CA ALA A 694 14.23 -32.23 -36.02
C ALA A 694 14.40 -32.79 -37.45
N PHE A 695 13.52 -32.45 -38.40
CA PHE A 695 13.67 -32.90 -39.79
C PHE A 695 14.99 -32.40 -40.41
N ILE A 696 15.32 -31.11 -40.27
CA ILE A 696 16.59 -30.57 -40.79
C ILE A 696 17.81 -31.16 -40.05
N ASP A 697 17.73 -31.36 -38.72
CA ASP A 697 18.80 -31.95 -37.92
C ASP A 697 19.05 -33.43 -38.28
N TYR A 698 18.00 -34.23 -38.55
CA TYR A 698 18.13 -35.62 -39.00
C TYR A 698 18.76 -35.73 -40.40
N ASP A 699 18.30 -34.91 -41.35
CA ASP A 699 18.83 -34.84 -42.72
C ASP A 699 20.31 -34.39 -42.74
N LEU A 700 20.65 -33.31 -42.03
CA LEU A 700 22.04 -32.85 -41.89
C LEU A 700 22.96 -33.94 -41.29
N ALA A 701 22.44 -34.72 -40.34
CA ALA A 701 23.12 -35.85 -39.73
C ALA A 701 23.18 -37.11 -40.62
N GLY A 702 22.48 -37.14 -41.76
CA GLY A 702 22.40 -38.30 -42.66
C GLY A 702 21.65 -39.49 -42.04
N LYS A 703 20.63 -39.21 -41.22
CA LYS A 703 19.75 -40.21 -40.62
C LYS A 703 18.41 -40.25 -41.35
N ASP A 704 17.78 -41.41 -41.37
CA ASP A 704 16.44 -41.57 -41.92
C ASP A 704 15.44 -40.66 -41.20
N LEU A 705 14.61 -39.98 -41.98
CA LEU A 705 13.54 -39.11 -41.48
C LEU A 705 12.42 -39.95 -40.83
N PRO A 706 11.72 -39.44 -39.79
CA PRO A 706 10.65 -40.18 -39.15
C PRO A 706 9.47 -40.40 -40.11
N ASN A 707 8.93 -41.61 -40.17
CA ASN A 707 7.87 -42.00 -41.10
C ASN A 707 6.53 -41.28 -40.81
N ASN A 708 6.38 -40.05 -41.31
CA ASN A 708 5.18 -39.24 -41.24
C ASN A 708 5.03 -38.37 -42.50
N HIS A 709 3.80 -37.95 -42.80
CA HIS A 709 3.46 -37.23 -44.04
C HIS A 709 4.24 -35.90 -44.21
N PHE A 710 4.52 -35.18 -43.12
CA PHE A 710 5.27 -33.91 -43.17
C PHE A 710 6.76 -34.14 -43.39
N ALA A 711 7.31 -35.26 -42.92
CA ALA A 711 8.69 -35.65 -43.18
C ALA A 711 8.90 -36.06 -44.65
N SER A 712 7.97 -36.82 -45.24
CA SER A 712 7.99 -37.12 -46.69
C SER A 712 7.83 -35.85 -47.54
N MET A 713 7.02 -34.89 -47.07
CA MET A 713 6.85 -33.58 -47.71
C MET A 713 8.12 -32.72 -47.61
N TYR A 714 8.81 -32.76 -46.47
CA TYR A 714 10.13 -32.13 -46.31
C TYR A 714 11.17 -32.79 -47.24
N GLU A 715 11.25 -34.12 -47.25
CA GLU A 715 12.16 -34.88 -48.09
C GLU A 715 11.96 -34.55 -49.59
N TYR A 716 10.71 -34.53 -50.06
CA TYR A 716 10.38 -34.20 -51.46
C TYR A 716 10.89 -32.82 -51.92
N TYR A 717 10.88 -31.80 -51.05
CA TYR A 717 11.29 -30.44 -51.41
C TYR A 717 12.74 -30.08 -51.05
N PHE A 718 13.37 -30.83 -50.14
CA PHE A 718 14.66 -30.46 -49.55
C PHE A 718 15.73 -31.56 -49.60
N ALA A 719 15.43 -32.81 -49.97
CA ALA A 719 16.44 -33.90 -50.00
C ALA A 719 17.70 -33.51 -50.82
N ASP A 720 17.50 -32.99 -52.03
CA ASP A 720 18.59 -32.60 -52.95
C ASP A 720 19.27 -31.26 -52.61
N LEU A 721 18.82 -30.54 -51.57
CA LEU A 721 19.39 -29.24 -51.21
C LEU A 721 20.83 -29.40 -50.64
N PRO A 722 21.82 -28.59 -51.06
CA PRO A 722 23.19 -28.70 -50.54
C PRO A 722 23.26 -28.54 -49.02
N LYS A 723 24.10 -29.34 -48.35
CA LYS A 723 24.25 -29.32 -46.87
C LYS A 723 24.60 -27.94 -46.29
N ALA A 724 25.25 -27.08 -47.07
CA ALA A 724 25.50 -25.68 -46.68
C ALA A 724 24.20 -24.85 -46.59
N ALA A 725 23.34 -24.95 -47.61
CA ALA A 725 22.04 -24.27 -47.63
C ALA A 725 21.06 -24.85 -46.59
N LYS A 726 21.11 -26.16 -46.31
CA LYS A 726 20.36 -26.77 -45.19
C LYS A 726 20.78 -26.20 -43.82
N ARG A 727 22.08 -25.95 -43.60
CA ARG A 727 22.57 -25.28 -42.36
C ARG A 727 22.13 -23.82 -42.29
N GLU A 728 22.23 -23.08 -43.39
CA GLU A 728 21.79 -21.68 -43.42
C GLU A 728 20.27 -21.56 -43.14
N LEU A 729 19.45 -22.41 -43.76
CA LEU A 729 18.01 -22.48 -43.49
C LEU A 729 17.72 -22.80 -42.01
N ARG A 730 18.48 -23.71 -41.41
CA ARG A 730 18.38 -24.05 -39.98
C ARG A 730 18.71 -22.87 -39.09
N GLU A 731 19.82 -22.17 -39.33
CA GLU A 731 20.27 -21.00 -38.56
C GLU A 731 19.30 -19.82 -38.68
N ARG A 732 18.67 -19.64 -39.85
CA ARG A 732 17.63 -18.63 -40.09
C ARG A 732 16.32 -18.92 -39.35
N LEU A 733 16.00 -20.19 -39.08
CA LEU A 733 14.75 -20.59 -38.41
C LEU A 733 14.91 -20.81 -36.90
N PHE A 734 16.06 -21.33 -36.43
CA PHE A 734 16.22 -21.83 -35.07
C PHE A 734 17.46 -21.29 -34.35
N GLU A 735 17.35 -21.09 -33.04
CA GLU A 735 18.52 -20.94 -32.15
C GLU A 735 19.36 -22.21 -32.12
N ILE A 736 20.69 -22.07 -32.11
CA ILE A 736 21.64 -23.19 -32.20
C ILE A 736 21.63 -24.02 -30.92
#